data_AF-A0AAJ4GBY2-F1
#
_entry.id   AF-A0AAJ4GBY2-F1
#
_cell.length_a   1.000
_cell.length_b   1.000
_cell.length_c   1.000
_cell.angle_alpha   90.00
_cell.angle_beta   90.00
_cell.angle_gamma   90.00
#
_symmetry.space_group_name_H-M   'P 1'
#
loop_
_entity.id
_entity.type
_entity.pdbx_description
1 polymer ?
#
loop_
_entity_poly.entity_id
_entity_poly.type
_entity_poly.pdbx_seq_one_letter_code
_entity_poly.pdbx_strand_id
1 'polypeptide(L)'
;MNYLYASTNLGCEKLLENELICLGAKNLHIIKGGIYYEAEDLLLYRSLIWSRIASRIYLCIKNFIINSTNDLYSNIDQINWDKILYLHNTFLVKFKGQNNIIKNSLFGALTIKDAIVDQFYKKYSMRPNIDLINPNIRIKALLTKNRINIMLDLCGNALHQRCYRKLSHITPIKENLGAAIVLSSTWTKNIPLIDPMCGSGTLLIEAAMIYSDRAPGLKRNKWSFKFWKGYNSLLWNKVLHEANTKFEIRIKTCHKNLFIGYDYNNTIIKQAKENAFNANVLEIIQFSTSNLNNLTNPYKNKEIGTLLSNPPYGEREHTENSVVALYVQMGFICKKHFKNWKLSIFTASKYLSNFLQMQAYEELFFKNGPLNCFLKNYKIFAEILNQENKEYENRLKKNIQKLKKWNDLKQIECFRIYDRDIPNYNIIVDIYKNWLVIQEYQAPKKINIHHAYKRLCYAIYCTKEILSVPINNIVFKTRKKQKHKLQYQKFFNSQKFFTIQEYHVKLLINLFDYLDTGIFLEHRCIRKLISTMSHGKDFLNLFAYTGSASVYAGLGGAKSTTTVDISKTYIKWSIKNMSINNLIGKQHSFIQLNCLEWIESNYQKFDLIFINPPTFSNSKKMKKFFELKKDYLNLLHSLKKNLRKNGYIIFSSSTNNFKLNFNEINKMKLHARNITNLVQSKDFFNKKYYSWLITHI
;
A
#
# COMPACT_ATOMS: atom_id res chain seq x y z
N MET A 1 43.46 -18.90 -13.08
CA MET A 1 42.17 -18.23 -13.37
C MET A 1 41.14 -18.75 -12.38
N ASN A 2 40.42 -17.88 -11.66
CA ASN A 2 39.38 -18.28 -10.71
C ASN A 2 38.03 -18.36 -11.40
N TYR A 3 37.23 -19.38 -11.06
CA TYR A 3 35.84 -19.49 -11.49
C TYR A 3 34.91 -19.02 -10.36
N LEU A 4 34.11 -17.99 -10.63
CA LEU A 4 33.31 -17.29 -9.64
C LEU A 4 31.83 -17.32 -10.00
N TYR A 5 30.97 -17.17 -8.99
CA TYR A 5 29.54 -16.96 -9.16
C TYR A 5 29.09 -15.72 -8.39
N ALA A 6 28.47 -14.76 -9.06
CA ALA A 6 27.86 -13.59 -8.45
C ALA A 6 26.32 -13.73 -8.49
N SER A 7 25.69 -13.82 -7.33
CA SER A 7 24.23 -13.82 -7.20
C SER A 7 23.65 -12.40 -7.21
N THR A 8 22.41 -12.20 -7.67
CA THR A 8 21.73 -10.89 -7.68
C THR A 8 20.21 -11.02 -7.54
N ASN A 9 19.52 -9.90 -7.36
CA ASN A 9 18.06 -9.83 -7.41
C ASN A 9 17.57 -10.14 -8.84
N LEU A 10 16.40 -10.76 -8.97
CA LEU A 10 15.78 -10.96 -10.29
C LEU A 10 15.49 -9.60 -10.95
N GLY A 11 15.84 -9.49 -12.23
CA GLY A 11 15.76 -8.24 -13.01
C GLY A 11 17.07 -7.43 -13.01
N CYS A 12 18.06 -7.82 -12.21
CA CYS A 12 19.35 -7.11 -12.11
C CYS A 12 20.49 -7.84 -12.85
N GLU A 13 20.21 -8.96 -13.52
CA GLU A 13 21.23 -9.79 -14.17
C GLU A 13 21.99 -9.00 -15.24
N LYS A 14 21.29 -8.25 -16.11
CA LYS A 14 21.96 -7.46 -17.16
C LYS A 14 22.84 -6.34 -16.60
N LEU A 15 22.42 -5.71 -15.50
CA LEU A 15 23.22 -4.70 -14.82
C LEU A 15 24.49 -5.30 -14.19
N LEU A 16 24.36 -6.48 -13.57
CA LEU A 16 25.50 -7.18 -13.01
C LEU A 16 26.49 -7.61 -14.09
N GLU A 17 25.97 -8.07 -15.25
CA GLU A 17 26.80 -8.44 -16.39
C GLU A 17 27.66 -7.26 -16.84
N ASN A 18 27.02 -6.11 -17.09
CA ASN A 18 27.72 -4.89 -17.50
C ASN A 18 28.75 -4.46 -16.45
N GLU A 19 28.40 -4.51 -15.16
CA GLU A 19 29.31 -4.19 -14.06
C GLU A 19 30.54 -5.11 -14.05
N LEU A 20 30.36 -6.43 -14.20
CA LEU A 20 31.45 -7.40 -14.24
C LEU A 20 32.34 -7.23 -15.48
N ILE A 21 31.76 -6.96 -16.65
CA ILE A 21 32.50 -6.66 -17.88
C ILE A 21 33.37 -5.41 -17.67
N CYS A 22 32.80 -4.32 -17.13
CA CYS A 22 33.57 -3.10 -16.85
C CYS A 22 34.71 -3.31 -15.85
N LEU A 23 34.60 -4.28 -14.95
CA LEU A 23 35.68 -4.65 -14.03
C LEU A 23 36.75 -5.53 -14.68
N GLY A 24 36.46 -6.13 -15.85
CA GLY A 24 37.38 -6.98 -16.62
C GLY A 24 37.09 -8.49 -16.51
N ALA A 25 35.90 -8.89 -16.08
CA ALA A 25 35.51 -10.30 -16.02
C ALA A 25 35.43 -10.92 -17.42
N LYS A 26 35.79 -12.21 -17.51
CA LYS A 26 35.78 -12.99 -18.75
C LYS A 26 34.79 -14.16 -18.64
N ASN A 27 34.43 -14.75 -19.78
CA ASN A 27 33.61 -15.97 -19.87
C ASN A 27 32.32 -15.91 -19.03
N LEU A 28 31.54 -14.83 -19.18
CA LEU A 28 30.31 -14.64 -18.42
C LEU A 28 29.21 -15.60 -18.91
N HIS A 29 28.59 -16.32 -17.97
CA HIS A 29 27.43 -17.15 -18.22
C HIS A 29 26.28 -16.74 -17.28
N ILE A 30 25.31 -16.04 -17.85
CA ILE A 30 24.15 -15.51 -17.12
C ILE A 30 23.15 -16.62 -16.84
N ILE A 31 22.67 -16.68 -15.60
CA ILE A 31 21.54 -17.50 -15.20
C ILE A 31 20.51 -16.65 -14.45
N LYS A 32 19.31 -17.19 -14.27
CA LYS A 32 18.29 -16.53 -13.45
C LYS A 32 18.81 -16.29 -12.02
N GLY A 33 18.93 -15.02 -11.64
CA GLY A 33 19.41 -14.58 -10.32
C GLY A 33 20.93 -14.60 -10.12
N GLY A 34 21.75 -14.71 -11.17
CA GLY A 34 23.20 -14.54 -11.03
C GLY A 34 24.02 -14.83 -12.28
N ILE A 35 25.34 -14.68 -12.19
CA ILE A 35 26.28 -14.81 -13.30
C ILE A 35 27.49 -15.62 -12.85
N TYR A 36 27.85 -16.64 -13.61
CA TYR A 36 29.17 -17.27 -13.50
C TYR A 36 30.17 -16.51 -14.36
N TYR A 37 31.41 -16.37 -13.90
CA TYR A 37 32.43 -15.63 -14.61
C TYR A 37 33.83 -16.07 -14.19
N GLU A 38 34.82 -15.77 -15.02
CA GLU A 38 36.22 -15.99 -14.74
C GLU A 38 36.93 -14.68 -14.37
N ALA A 39 37.84 -14.79 -13.40
CA ALA A 39 38.61 -13.67 -12.90
C ALA A 39 40.02 -14.08 -12.46
N GLU A 40 41.01 -13.22 -12.71
CA GLU A 40 42.30 -13.28 -12.05
C GLU A 40 42.19 -12.89 -10.56
N ASP A 41 43.22 -13.18 -9.76
CA ASP A 41 43.19 -12.96 -8.30
C ASP A 41 42.90 -11.50 -7.93
N LEU A 42 43.50 -10.55 -8.65
CA LEU A 42 43.24 -9.13 -8.43
C LEU A 42 41.77 -8.77 -8.72
N LEU A 43 41.22 -9.33 -9.80
CA LEU A 43 39.83 -9.08 -10.21
C LEU A 43 38.83 -9.72 -9.23
N LEU A 44 39.15 -10.86 -8.62
CA LEU A 44 38.34 -11.46 -7.55
C LEU A 44 38.13 -10.46 -6.39
N TYR A 45 39.19 -9.78 -5.95
CA TYR A 45 39.07 -8.77 -4.90
C TYR A 45 38.37 -7.50 -5.39
N ARG A 46 38.62 -7.08 -6.65
CA ARG A 46 37.92 -5.93 -7.25
C ARG A 46 36.42 -6.18 -7.34
N SER A 47 35.96 -7.36 -7.76
CA SER A 47 34.53 -7.66 -7.85
C SER A 47 33.86 -7.62 -6.48
N LEU A 48 34.53 -8.07 -5.43
CA LEU A 48 34.02 -7.99 -4.05
C LEU A 48 33.85 -6.55 -3.54
N ILE A 49 34.83 -5.68 -3.79
CA ILE A 49 34.79 -4.31 -3.26
C ILE A 49 33.93 -3.37 -4.13
N TRP A 50 33.92 -3.57 -5.46
CA TRP A 50 33.31 -2.65 -6.42
C TRP A 50 31.90 -3.03 -6.84
N SER A 51 31.50 -4.30 -6.75
CA SER A 51 30.16 -4.70 -7.20
C SER A 51 29.06 -4.07 -6.34
N ARG A 52 28.23 -3.25 -6.96
CA ARG A 52 27.05 -2.61 -6.35
C ARG A 52 25.81 -3.48 -6.52
N ILE A 53 25.78 -4.27 -7.59
CA ILE A 53 24.60 -5.07 -7.97
C ILE A 53 24.59 -6.43 -7.28
N ALA A 54 25.75 -7.09 -7.14
CA ALA A 54 25.82 -8.43 -6.58
C ALA A 54 25.28 -8.46 -5.15
N SER A 55 24.50 -9.50 -4.85
CA SER A 55 24.08 -9.83 -3.50
C SER A 55 25.19 -10.53 -2.73
N ARG A 56 25.87 -11.49 -3.37
CA ARG A 56 26.97 -12.30 -2.83
C ARG A 56 27.82 -12.83 -3.99
N ILE A 57 29.13 -12.95 -3.78
CA ILE A 57 30.10 -13.51 -4.71
C ILE A 57 30.73 -14.74 -4.06
N TYR A 58 30.81 -15.81 -4.83
CA TYR A 58 31.31 -17.10 -4.40
C TYR A 58 32.45 -17.58 -5.29
N LEU A 59 33.42 -18.30 -4.70
CA LEU A 59 34.42 -19.08 -5.42
C LEU A 59 33.90 -20.49 -5.68
N CYS A 60 33.82 -20.90 -6.94
CA CYS A 60 33.38 -22.24 -7.31
C CYS A 60 34.49 -23.26 -7.04
N ILE A 61 34.24 -24.21 -6.16
CA ILE A 61 35.22 -25.22 -5.73
C ILE A 61 35.11 -26.49 -6.57
N LYS A 62 33.90 -27.04 -6.68
CA LYS A 62 33.66 -28.28 -7.42
C LYS A 62 32.24 -28.32 -7.95
N ASN A 63 32.08 -28.95 -9.10
CA ASN A 63 30.80 -29.18 -9.75
C ASN A 63 30.70 -30.65 -10.16
N PHE A 64 29.65 -31.35 -9.75
CA PHE A 64 29.48 -32.77 -10.00
C PHE A 64 28.01 -33.17 -10.07
N ILE A 65 27.74 -34.35 -10.63
CA ILE A 65 26.40 -34.96 -10.68
C ILE A 65 26.30 -36.00 -9.57
N ILE A 66 25.12 -36.12 -8.97
CA ILE A 66 24.79 -37.17 -8.00
C ILE A 66 23.68 -38.07 -8.55
N ASN A 67 23.87 -39.38 -8.41
CA ASN A 67 22.90 -40.44 -8.72
C ASN A 67 22.45 -41.16 -7.43
N SER A 68 23.23 -41.06 -6.36
CA SER A 68 22.91 -41.56 -5.03
C SER A 68 23.21 -40.53 -3.93
N THR A 69 22.74 -40.77 -2.71
CA THR A 69 23.12 -39.95 -1.54
C THR A 69 24.60 -40.12 -1.17
N ASN A 70 25.18 -41.31 -1.42
CA ASN A 70 26.58 -41.59 -1.14
C ASN A 70 27.49 -40.78 -2.06
N ASP A 71 27.06 -40.54 -3.30
CA ASP A 71 27.83 -39.72 -4.25
C ASP A 71 28.07 -38.31 -3.70
N LEU A 72 27.12 -37.75 -2.94
CA LEU A 72 27.30 -36.44 -2.30
C LEU A 72 28.45 -36.49 -1.30
N TYR A 73 28.47 -37.47 -0.40
CA TYR A 73 29.54 -37.61 0.59
C TYR A 73 30.89 -37.82 -0.10
N SER A 74 30.98 -38.82 -0.99
CA SER A 74 32.23 -39.19 -1.67
C SER A 74 32.82 -38.04 -2.49
N ASN A 75 31.98 -37.28 -3.21
CA ASN A 75 32.46 -36.14 -4.00
C ASN A 75 32.98 -34.99 -3.14
N ILE A 76 32.44 -34.82 -1.93
CA ILE A 76 32.87 -33.79 -0.96
C ILE A 76 34.16 -34.21 -0.26
N ASP A 77 34.28 -35.49 0.13
CA ASP A 77 35.48 -36.05 0.76
C ASP A 77 36.70 -35.99 -0.17
N GLN A 78 36.48 -36.10 -1.49
CA GLN A 78 37.53 -35.90 -2.51
C GLN A 78 38.06 -34.47 -2.61
N ILE A 79 37.36 -33.46 -2.08
CA ILE A 79 37.88 -32.09 -2.06
C ILE A 79 38.89 -31.99 -0.92
N ASN A 80 40.09 -31.49 -1.20
CA ASN A 80 41.10 -31.25 -0.15
C ASN A 80 40.73 -30.00 0.66
N TRP A 81 39.90 -30.15 1.68
CA TRP A 81 39.43 -29.04 2.52
C TRP A 81 40.54 -28.43 3.37
N ASP A 82 41.60 -29.18 3.68
CA ASP A 82 42.77 -28.63 4.35
C ASP A 82 43.51 -27.60 3.48
N LYS A 83 43.40 -27.63 2.14
CA LYS A 83 43.93 -26.54 1.30
C LYS A 83 43.03 -25.29 1.28
N ILE A 84 41.82 -25.37 1.84
CA ILE A 84 40.80 -24.31 1.74
C ILE A 84 40.52 -23.68 3.11
N LEU A 85 40.37 -24.50 4.16
CA LEU A 85 39.94 -24.08 5.49
C LEU A 85 41.08 -24.24 6.50
N TYR A 86 41.08 -23.37 7.51
CA TYR A 86 41.87 -23.58 8.72
C TYR A 86 41.05 -24.34 9.74
N LEU A 87 41.68 -25.31 10.43
CA LEU A 87 41.03 -26.16 11.44
C LEU A 87 40.36 -25.35 12.57
N HIS A 88 40.98 -24.25 13.00
CA HIS A 88 40.49 -23.41 14.09
C HIS A 88 39.40 -22.41 13.67
N ASN A 89 39.13 -22.25 12.37
CA ASN A 89 38.08 -21.37 11.89
C ASN A 89 36.72 -22.08 11.90
N THR A 90 35.67 -21.34 12.23
CA THR A 90 34.29 -21.84 12.19
C THR A 90 33.73 -21.82 10.77
N PHE A 91 32.89 -22.79 10.42
CA PHE A 91 32.21 -22.80 9.13
C PHE A 91 30.72 -23.15 9.22
N LEU A 92 29.99 -22.89 8.14
CA LEU A 92 28.58 -23.23 8.00
C LEU A 92 28.27 -23.67 6.58
N VAL A 93 27.56 -24.79 6.44
CA VAL A 93 27.03 -25.24 5.15
C VAL A 93 25.61 -24.71 4.93
N LYS A 94 25.38 -24.08 3.78
CA LYS A 94 24.06 -23.67 3.31
C LYS A 94 23.72 -24.39 2.02
N PHE A 95 22.89 -25.42 2.12
CA PHE A 95 22.33 -26.12 0.96
C PHE A 95 21.09 -25.39 0.41
N LYS A 96 20.92 -25.36 -0.90
CA LYS A 96 19.68 -24.90 -1.57
C LYS A 96 19.38 -25.82 -2.75
N GLY A 97 18.11 -26.21 -2.88
CA GLY A 97 17.64 -27.12 -3.90
C GLY A 97 17.20 -28.46 -3.31
N GLN A 98 16.42 -29.19 -4.09
CA GLN A 98 15.91 -30.54 -3.79
C GLN A 98 15.79 -31.31 -5.10
N ASN A 99 15.87 -32.63 -5.02
CA ASN A 99 15.54 -33.56 -6.11
C ASN A 99 15.06 -34.90 -5.49
N ASN A 100 14.93 -35.94 -6.31
CA ASN A 100 14.49 -37.25 -5.84
C ASN A 100 15.48 -37.93 -4.87
N ILE A 101 16.76 -37.54 -4.93
CA ILE A 101 17.84 -38.08 -4.11
C ILE A 101 17.94 -37.30 -2.78
N ILE A 102 18.12 -35.99 -2.86
CA ILE A 102 18.18 -35.05 -1.73
C ILE A 102 16.81 -34.37 -1.61
N LYS A 103 15.89 -35.04 -0.91
CA LYS A 103 14.53 -34.53 -0.68
C LYS A 103 14.50 -33.39 0.36
N ASN A 104 15.49 -33.31 1.24
CA ASN A 104 15.57 -32.30 2.29
C ASN A 104 16.91 -31.55 2.22
N SER A 105 16.86 -30.22 2.09
CA SER A 105 18.08 -29.41 2.03
C SER A 105 18.89 -29.46 3.34
N LEU A 106 18.26 -29.70 4.50
CA LEU A 106 18.98 -29.88 5.76
C LEU A 106 19.83 -31.15 5.73
N PHE A 107 19.27 -32.25 5.22
CA PHE A 107 20.02 -33.51 5.03
C PHE A 107 21.26 -33.27 4.18
N GLY A 108 21.11 -32.65 2.99
CA GLY A 108 22.25 -32.33 2.13
C GLY A 108 23.29 -31.41 2.80
N ALA A 109 22.86 -30.46 3.65
CA ALA A 109 23.77 -29.61 4.40
C ALA A 109 24.56 -30.40 5.47
N LEU A 110 23.90 -31.33 6.16
CA LEU A 110 24.52 -32.20 7.16
C LEU A 110 25.55 -33.14 6.52
N THR A 111 25.19 -33.82 5.42
CA THR A 111 26.11 -34.74 4.72
C THR A 111 27.40 -34.05 4.28
N ILE A 112 27.30 -32.85 3.71
CA ILE A 112 28.49 -32.06 3.31
C ILE A 112 29.31 -31.68 4.55
N LYS A 113 28.65 -31.25 5.62
CA LYS A 113 29.29 -30.86 6.88
C LYS A 113 30.05 -32.04 7.50
N ASP A 114 29.43 -33.22 7.54
CA ASP A 114 30.03 -34.44 8.09
C ASP A 114 31.27 -34.85 7.28
N ALA A 115 31.17 -34.90 5.94
CA ALA A 115 32.32 -35.21 5.08
C ALA A 115 33.53 -34.26 5.30
N ILE A 116 33.27 -32.96 5.48
CA ILE A 116 34.33 -31.99 5.79
C ILE A 116 34.95 -32.28 7.16
N VAL A 117 34.12 -32.47 8.18
CA VAL A 117 34.58 -32.71 9.56
C VAL A 117 35.39 -33.99 9.64
N ASP A 118 34.94 -35.05 8.97
CA ASP A 118 35.59 -36.35 9.00
C ASP A 118 36.96 -36.31 8.31
N GLN A 119 37.13 -35.52 7.24
CA GLN A 119 38.44 -35.32 6.62
C GLN A 119 39.45 -34.65 7.58
N PHE A 120 39.02 -33.62 8.33
CA PHE A 120 39.88 -32.99 9.34
C PHE A 120 40.16 -33.91 10.52
N TYR A 121 39.15 -34.66 11.00
CA TYR A 121 39.32 -35.59 12.11
C TYR A 121 40.30 -36.71 11.76
N LYS A 122 40.18 -37.32 10.58
CA LYS A 122 41.14 -38.34 10.09
C LYS A 122 42.58 -37.83 10.04
N LYS A 123 42.78 -36.54 9.70
CA LYS A 123 44.11 -35.96 9.50
C LYS A 123 44.75 -35.42 10.79
N TYR A 124 43.95 -34.83 11.68
CA TYR A 124 44.43 -34.08 12.84
C TYR A 124 43.89 -34.58 14.19
N SER A 125 43.02 -35.58 14.20
CA SER A 125 42.27 -36.02 15.40
C SER A 125 41.47 -34.89 16.07
N MET A 126 41.13 -33.84 15.30
CA MET A 126 40.41 -32.64 15.76
C MET A 126 39.32 -32.28 14.76
N ARG A 127 38.23 -31.67 15.25
CA ARG A 127 37.08 -31.27 14.43
C ARG A 127 37.00 -29.75 14.28
N PRO A 128 36.78 -29.22 13.07
CA PRO A 128 36.46 -27.80 12.90
C PRO A 128 35.08 -27.48 13.50
N ASN A 129 34.94 -26.30 14.10
CA ASN A 129 33.71 -25.89 14.78
C ASN A 129 32.66 -25.31 13.81
N ILE A 130 31.38 -25.45 14.16
CA ILE A 130 30.25 -24.89 13.42
C ILE A 130 29.71 -23.68 14.16
N ASP A 131 29.57 -22.54 13.48
CA ASP A 131 28.83 -21.38 13.99
C ASP A 131 27.63 -21.09 13.06
N LEU A 132 26.42 -21.22 13.61
CA LEU A 132 25.18 -21.00 12.86
C LEU A 132 24.85 -19.52 12.66
N ILE A 133 25.41 -18.64 13.51
CA ILE A 133 25.11 -17.21 13.57
C ILE A 133 26.17 -16.43 12.79
N ASN A 134 27.44 -16.54 13.18
CA ASN A 134 28.53 -15.69 12.73
C ASN A 134 29.77 -16.44 12.18
N PRO A 135 29.58 -17.47 11.32
CA PRO A 135 30.68 -18.30 10.85
C PRO A 135 31.77 -17.49 10.15
N ASN A 136 33.03 -17.92 10.33
CA ASN A 136 34.16 -17.36 9.58
C ASN A 136 33.96 -17.60 8.08
N ILE A 137 33.55 -18.82 7.71
CA ILE A 137 33.33 -19.24 6.32
C ILE A 137 31.92 -19.82 6.13
N ARG A 138 31.28 -19.47 5.01
CA ARG A 138 30.08 -20.18 4.54
C ARG A 138 30.40 -20.97 3.29
N ILE A 139 29.96 -22.23 3.27
CA ILE A 139 30.01 -23.11 2.10
C ILE A 139 28.61 -23.20 1.54
N LYS A 140 28.44 -22.79 0.28
CA LYS A 140 27.18 -22.84 -0.44
C LYS A 140 27.15 -24.10 -1.30
N ALA A 141 26.15 -24.94 -1.08
CA ALA A 141 25.78 -25.98 -2.02
C ALA A 141 24.52 -25.57 -2.76
N LEU A 142 24.57 -25.57 -4.09
CA LEU A 142 23.42 -25.32 -4.95
C LEU A 142 23.15 -26.55 -5.81
N LEU A 143 22.02 -27.21 -5.55
CA LEU A 143 21.52 -28.33 -6.32
C LEU A 143 20.52 -27.85 -7.36
N THR A 144 20.79 -28.17 -8.62
CA THR A 144 19.88 -27.93 -9.75
C THR A 144 19.78 -29.23 -10.55
N LYS A 145 18.56 -29.78 -10.66
CA LYS A 145 18.34 -31.16 -11.16
C LYS A 145 19.18 -32.14 -10.31
N ASN A 146 20.12 -32.86 -10.92
CA ASN A 146 21.04 -33.77 -10.23
C ASN A 146 22.47 -33.22 -10.12
N ARG A 147 22.69 -31.94 -10.47
CA ARG A 147 24.01 -31.32 -10.49
C ARG A 147 24.19 -30.40 -9.28
N ILE A 148 25.31 -30.58 -8.57
CA ILE A 148 25.66 -29.83 -7.37
C ILE A 148 26.86 -28.94 -7.65
N ASN A 149 26.72 -27.65 -7.35
CA ASN A 149 27.82 -26.70 -7.29
C ASN A 149 28.17 -26.43 -5.82
N ILE A 150 29.41 -26.74 -5.45
CA ILE A 150 30.01 -26.43 -4.15
C ILE A 150 30.84 -25.17 -4.30
N MET A 151 30.51 -24.16 -3.51
CA MET A 151 31.11 -22.84 -3.61
C MET A 151 31.45 -22.27 -2.24
N LEU A 152 32.53 -21.52 -2.16
CA LEU A 152 32.95 -20.79 -0.97
C LEU A 152 32.42 -19.36 -1.01
N ASP A 153 31.73 -18.93 0.04
CA ASP A 153 31.24 -17.56 0.15
C ASP A 153 32.36 -16.60 0.58
N LEU A 154 32.73 -15.69 -0.32
CA LEU A 154 33.83 -14.76 -0.06
C LEU A 154 33.36 -13.52 0.72
N CYS A 155 32.05 -13.24 0.74
CA CYS A 155 31.52 -11.97 1.25
C CYS A 155 31.34 -11.95 2.77
N GLY A 156 30.98 -13.08 3.38
CA GLY A 156 30.59 -13.16 4.79
C GLY A 156 29.21 -12.59 5.06
N ASN A 157 29.06 -11.28 5.27
CA ASN A 157 27.73 -10.65 5.22
C ASN A 157 27.34 -10.38 3.77
N ALA A 158 26.04 -10.32 3.47
CA ALA A 158 25.61 -10.04 2.10
C ALA A 158 26.16 -8.67 1.66
N LEU A 159 26.57 -8.55 0.39
CA LEU A 159 27.17 -7.32 -0.16
C LEU A 159 26.23 -6.14 -0.07
N HIS A 160 24.92 -6.40 0.07
CA HIS A 160 24.00 -5.30 0.23
C HIS A 160 24.26 -4.49 1.51
N GLN A 161 24.84 -5.08 2.56
CA GLN A 161 25.14 -4.35 3.79
C GLN A 161 26.42 -3.52 3.61
N ARG A 162 26.28 -2.25 3.25
CA ARG A 162 27.40 -1.30 3.01
C ARG A 162 27.96 -0.72 4.30
N CYS A 163 27.34 -1.05 5.43
CA CYS A 163 27.68 -0.58 6.77
C CYS A 163 27.42 0.93 7.02
N TYR A 164 26.60 1.59 6.19
CA TYR A 164 26.15 2.97 6.48
C TYR A 164 24.81 3.06 7.21
N ARG A 165 23.98 2.00 7.17
CA ARG A 165 22.68 1.94 7.86
C ARG A 165 22.81 1.26 9.23
N LYS A 166 22.24 1.87 10.27
CA LYS A 166 21.89 1.17 11.51
C LYS A 166 20.58 0.39 11.28
N LEU A 167 20.43 -0.78 11.92
CA LEU A 167 19.21 -1.60 11.80
C LEU A 167 17.98 -0.77 12.16
N SER A 168 17.04 -0.61 11.22
CA SER A 168 15.80 0.15 11.38
C SER A 168 14.56 -0.76 11.39
N HIS A 169 13.53 -0.37 12.14
CA HIS A 169 12.25 -1.10 12.22
C HIS A 169 11.47 -1.15 10.89
N ILE A 170 11.69 -0.19 9.99
CA ILE A 170 11.08 -0.15 8.65
C ILE A 170 12.07 -0.79 7.68
N THR A 171 11.65 -1.82 6.94
CA THR A 171 12.48 -2.47 5.91
C THR A 171 12.55 -1.59 4.66
N PRO A 172 13.66 -0.86 4.42
CA PRO A 172 13.81 -0.05 3.22
C PRO A 172 14.21 -0.96 2.05
N ILE A 173 14.28 -0.41 0.85
CA ILE A 173 14.85 -1.11 -0.31
C ILE A 173 16.29 -1.56 0.05
N LYS A 174 16.69 -2.77 -0.35
CA LYS A 174 18.09 -3.19 -0.23
C LYS A 174 18.94 -2.30 -1.14
N GLU A 175 20.12 -1.91 -0.69
CA GLU A 175 20.92 -0.90 -1.38
C GLU A 175 21.48 -1.42 -2.72
N ASN A 176 21.54 -2.75 -2.94
CA ASN A 176 21.97 -3.30 -4.23
C ASN A 176 20.86 -3.15 -5.28
N LEU A 177 19.61 -3.35 -4.85
CA LEU A 177 18.44 -2.98 -5.63
C LEU A 177 18.33 -1.45 -5.76
N GLY A 178 18.69 -0.68 -4.73
CA GLY A 178 18.77 0.79 -4.80
C GLY A 178 19.75 1.27 -5.89
N ALA A 179 20.96 0.71 -5.92
CA ALA A 179 21.94 0.99 -6.97
C ALA A 179 21.43 0.56 -8.35
N ALA A 180 20.77 -0.60 -8.45
CA ALA A 180 20.15 -1.06 -9.69
C ALA A 180 19.08 -0.07 -10.20
N ILE A 181 18.21 0.41 -9.30
CA ILE A 181 17.18 1.41 -9.62
C ILE A 181 17.83 2.71 -10.11
N VAL A 182 18.87 3.21 -9.44
CA VAL A 182 19.58 4.43 -9.85
C VAL A 182 20.18 4.27 -11.24
N LEU A 183 20.90 3.17 -11.49
CA LEU A 183 21.55 2.91 -12.78
C LEU A 183 20.58 2.67 -13.93
N SER A 184 19.36 2.19 -13.62
CA SER A 184 18.27 2.01 -14.58
C SER A 184 17.33 3.20 -14.70
N SER A 185 17.50 4.22 -13.85
CA SER A 185 16.69 5.42 -13.88
C SER A 185 17.09 6.32 -15.04
N THR A 186 16.36 7.41 -15.22
CA THR A 186 16.69 8.44 -16.20
C THR A 186 17.88 9.33 -15.82
N TRP A 187 18.44 9.13 -14.63
CA TRP A 187 19.59 9.89 -14.13
C TRP A 187 20.89 9.46 -14.83
N THR A 188 21.72 10.46 -15.14
CA THR A 188 23.06 10.28 -15.69
C THR A 188 24.07 11.02 -14.83
N LYS A 189 25.35 10.64 -14.89
CA LYS A 189 26.41 11.33 -14.11
C LYS A 189 26.40 12.84 -14.45
N ASN A 190 26.57 13.68 -13.43
CA ASN A 190 26.64 15.14 -13.49
C ASN A 190 25.32 15.93 -13.70
N ILE A 191 24.14 15.30 -13.75
CA ILE A 191 22.87 16.07 -13.71
C ILE A 191 22.21 16.01 -12.32
N PRO A 192 21.37 17.00 -11.96
CA PRO A 192 20.62 16.99 -10.71
C PRO A 192 19.75 15.74 -10.55
N LEU A 193 19.70 15.22 -9.32
CA LEU A 193 18.82 14.14 -8.90
C LEU A 193 18.04 14.55 -7.66
N ILE A 194 16.71 14.52 -7.76
CA ILE A 194 15.83 14.85 -6.64
C ILE A 194 14.95 13.66 -6.32
N ASP A 195 14.91 13.27 -5.04
CA ASP A 195 13.93 12.32 -4.53
C ASP A 195 12.94 13.04 -3.58
N PRO A 196 11.68 13.28 -4.01
CA PRO A 196 10.71 14.01 -3.22
C PRO A 196 10.10 13.21 -2.06
N MET A 197 10.39 11.91 -1.96
CA MET A 197 9.93 11.00 -0.90
C MET A 197 11.07 10.02 -0.57
N CYS A 198 12.21 10.59 -0.17
CA CYS A 198 13.49 9.90 -0.12
C CYS A 198 13.60 8.85 0.98
N GLY A 199 12.68 8.83 1.94
CA GLY A 199 12.71 7.90 3.05
C GLY A 199 14.07 7.97 3.77
N SER A 200 14.68 6.82 4.02
CA SER A 200 16.00 6.71 4.64
C SER A 200 17.18 7.16 3.75
N GLY A 201 16.92 7.75 2.58
CA GLY A 201 17.91 8.31 1.65
C GLY A 201 18.63 7.31 0.76
N THR A 202 18.25 6.03 0.75
CA THR A 202 19.02 4.96 0.09
C THR A 202 19.27 5.21 -1.40
N LEU A 203 18.28 5.68 -2.18
CA LEU A 203 18.46 5.95 -3.61
C LEU A 203 19.50 7.07 -3.85
N LEU A 204 19.40 8.16 -3.08
CA LEU A 204 20.34 9.28 -3.18
C LEU A 204 21.74 8.92 -2.70
N ILE A 205 21.85 8.12 -1.64
CA ILE A 205 23.15 7.65 -1.13
C ILE A 205 23.84 6.77 -2.17
N GLU A 206 23.13 5.80 -2.77
CA GLU A 206 23.73 4.96 -3.83
C GLU A 206 24.14 5.80 -5.06
N ALA A 207 23.31 6.78 -5.46
CA ALA A 207 23.64 7.69 -6.55
C ALA A 207 24.87 8.56 -6.24
N ALA A 208 24.97 9.10 -5.02
CA ALA A 208 26.12 9.87 -4.57
C ALA A 208 27.39 9.01 -4.48
N MET A 209 27.28 7.75 -4.05
CA MET A 209 28.39 6.80 -4.04
C MET A 209 28.86 6.42 -5.46
N ILE A 210 27.95 6.33 -6.43
CA ILE A 210 28.29 6.16 -7.86
C ILE A 210 28.99 7.42 -8.39
N TYR A 211 28.46 8.60 -8.07
CA TYR A 211 28.97 9.88 -8.55
C TYR A 211 30.38 10.21 -8.04
N SER A 212 30.64 9.89 -6.77
CA SER A 212 31.92 10.09 -6.07
C SER A 212 32.90 8.92 -6.27
N ASP A 213 32.62 7.99 -7.20
CA ASP A 213 33.44 6.81 -7.47
C ASP A 213 33.82 6.03 -6.19
N ARG A 214 32.89 6.02 -5.24
CA ARG A 214 33.07 5.37 -3.95
C ARG A 214 32.66 3.91 -4.02
N ALA A 215 33.61 3.00 -3.81
CA ALA A 215 33.34 1.57 -3.81
C ALA A 215 32.31 1.18 -2.72
N PRO A 216 31.30 0.34 -3.00
CA PRO A 216 30.31 -0.10 -2.01
C PRO A 216 30.94 -0.86 -0.85
N GLY A 217 32.05 -1.57 -1.07
CA GLY A 217 32.72 -2.37 -0.06
C GLY A 217 33.60 -1.61 0.93
N LEU A 218 33.85 -0.31 0.74
CA LEU A 218 34.92 0.43 1.42
C LEU A 218 34.79 0.49 2.95
N LYS A 219 33.56 0.55 3.48
CA LYS A 219 33.29 0.60 4.94
C LYS A 219 32.96 -0.77 5.54
N ARG A 220 33.09 -1.85 4.77
CA ARG A 220 32.80 -3.19 5.28
C ARG A 220 33.98 -3.71 6.09
N ASN A 221 33.75 -3.96 7.37
CA ASN A 221 34.80 -4.37 8.30
C ASN A 221 35.04 -5.90 8.31
N LYS A 222 34.04 -6.70 7.93
CA LYS A 222 34.10 -8.18 7.97
C LYS A 222 33.94 -8.77 6.58
N TRP A 223 34.85 -9.69 6.24
CA TRP A 223 34.88 -10.45 4.99
C TRP A 223 35.22 -11.91 5.28
N SER A 224 34.54 -12.85 4.62
CA SER A 224 34.81 -14.29 4.81
C SER A 224 36.07 -14.77 4.12
N PHE A 225 36.47 -14.14 3.00
CA PHE A 225 37.71 -14.51 2.31
C PHE A 225 38.95 -14.38 3.20
N LYS A 226 38.96 -13.54 4.25
CA LYS A 226 40.10 -13.41 5.18
C LYS A 226 40.40 -14.69 5.95
N PHE A 227 39.43 -15.60 6.05
CA PHE A 227 39.54 -16.87 6.77
C PHE A 227 39.82 -18.05 5.84
N TRP A 228 39.89 -17.82 4.53
CA TRP A 228 40.19 -18.82 3.50
C TRP A 228 41.71 -18.90 3.29
N LYS A 229 42.26 -20.11 3.17
CA LYS A 229 43.70 -20.34 2.99
C LYS A 229 44.29 -19.72 1.71
N GLY A 230 43.47 -19.49 0.68
CA GLY A 230 43.91 -18.79 -0.55
C GLY A 230 43.85 -17.26 -0.46
N TYR A 231 43.60 -16.69 0.71
CA TYR A 231 43.64 -15.25 0.91
C TYR A 231 45.03 -14.66 0.63
N ASN A 232 45.07 -13.61 -0.19
CA ASN A 232 46.26 -12.85 -0.48
C ASN A 232 46.09 -11.42 0.06
N SER A 233 46.77 -11.13 1.17
CA SER A 233 46.68 -9.84 1.86
C SER A 233 47.26 -8.69 1.04
N LEU A 234 48.33 -8.92 0.27
CA LEU A 234 48.97 -7.91 -0.57
C LEU A 234 48.03 -7.43 -1.68
N LEU A 235 47.38 -8.36 -2.39
CA LEU A 235 46.40 -8.02 -3.43
C LEU A 235 45.18 -7.30 -2.86
N TRP A 236 44.68 -7.75 -1.71
CA TRP A 236 43.56 -7.09 -1.04
C TRP A 236 43.90 -5.65 -0.63
N ASN A 237 45.07 -5.44 -0.01
CA ASN A 237 45.52 -4.11 0.40
C ASN A 237 45.70 -3.18 -0.80
N LYS A 238 46.22 -3.70 -1.91
CA LYS A 238 46.32 -2.96 -3.19
C LYS A 238 44.94 -2.49 -3.67
N VAL A 239 43.95 -3.38 -3.72
CA VAL A 239 42.58 -3.06 -4.15
C VAL A 239 41.89 -2.07 -3.20
N LEU A 240 42.11 -2.21 -1.90
CA LEU A 240 41.56 -1.30 -0.89
C LEU A 240 42.17 0.10 -1.01
N HIS A 241 43.49 0.19 -1.20
CA HIS A 241 44.19 1.45 -1.44
C HIS A 241 43.67 2.14 -2.70
N GLU A 242 43.58 1.41 -3.82
CA GLU A 242 43.03 1.93 -5.09
C GLU A 242 41.61 2.52 -4.89
N ALA A 243 40.74 1.82 -4.16
CA ALA A 243 39.38 2.25 -3.90
C ALA A 243 39.29 3.50 -3.00
N ASN A 244 40.15 3.59 -1.98
CA ASN A 244 40.24 4.79 -1.12
C ASN A 244 40.74 5.99 -1.92
N THR A 245 41.84 5.85 -2.64
CA THR A 245 42.43 6.94 -3.44
C THR A 245 41.43 7.47 -4.48
N LYS A 246 40.73 6.58 -5.19
CA LYS A 246 39.68 6.97 -6.15
C LYS A 246 38.60 7.83 -5.50
N PHE A 247 38.10 7.41 -4.34
CA PHE A 247 37.07 8.16 -3.61
C PHE A 247 37.59 9.51 -3.10
N GLU A 248 38.77 9.54 -2.47
CA GLU A 248 39.37 10.76 -1.90
C GLU A 248 39.64 11.84 -2.94
N ILE A 249 40.08 11.44 -4.14
CA ILE A 249 40.27 12.36 -5.26
C ILE A 249 38.91 12.83 -5.76
N ARG A 250 37.99 11.90 -6.04
CA ARG A 250 36.74 12.23 -6.71
C ARG A 250 35.84 13.11 -5.84
N ILE A 251 35.69 12.82 -4.54
CA ILE A 251 34.79 13.55 -3.65
C ILE A 251 35.12 15.04 -3.55
N LYS A 252 36.42 15.41 -3.63
CA LYS A 252 36.87 16.81 -3.61
C LYS A 252 36.42 17.61 -4.83
N THR A 253 36.15 16.94 -5.95
CA THR A 253 35.71 17.56 -7.22
C THR A 253 34.21 17.48 -7.45
N CYS A 254 33.47 16.81 -6.55
CA CYS A 254 32.03 16.66 -6.66
C CYS A 254 31.32 18.00 -6.40
N HIS A 255 30.35 18.35 -7.26
CA HIS A 255 29.51 19.52 -7.03
C HIS A 255 28.60 19.32 -5.81
N LYS A 256 28.60 20.31 -4.91
CA LYS A 256 27.66 20.38 -3.80
C LYS A 256 26.28 20.77 -4.36
N ASN A 257 25.22 20.08 -3.92
CA ASN A 257 23.80 20.27 -4.28
C ASN A 257 23.22 19.44 -5.44
N LEU A 258 23.98 18.57 -6.10
CA LEU A 258 23.42 17.73 -7.18
C LEU A 258 22.34 16.75 -6.69
N PHE A 259 22.40 16.32 -5.44
CA PHE A 259 21.46 15.36 -4.86
C PHE A 259 20.60 16.03 -3.80
N ILE A 260 19.28 15.99 -3.96
CA ILE A 260 18.34 16.61 -3.00
C ILE A 260 17.24 15.61 -2.61
N GLY A 261 17.10 15.38 -1.31
CA GLY A 261 16.08 14.49 -0.74
C GLY A 261 15.08 15.25 0.12
N TYR A 262 13.80 14.99 -0.13
CA TYR A 262 12.70 15.46 0.71
C TYR A 262 11.93 14.28 1.29
N ASP A 263 11.40 14.46 2.48
CA ASP A 263 10.40 13.58 3.07
C ASP A 263 9.55 14.41 4.05
N TYR A 264 8.28 14.06 4.21
CA TYR A 264 7.40 14.78 5.12
C TYR A 264 7.73 14.49 6.59
N ASN A 265 8.40 13.37 6.86
CA ASN A 265 8.73 12.93 8.21
C ASN A 265 10.13 13.35 8.62
N ASN A 266 10.20 14.28 9.59
CA ASN A 266 11.47 14.79 10.12
C ASN A 266 12.36 13.71 10.75
N THR A 267 11.79 12.67 11.38
CA THR A 267 12.58 11.61 12.00
C THR A 267 13.30 10.77 10.95
N ILE A 268 12.63 10.51 9.83
CA ILE A 268 13.17 9.79 8.67
C ILE A 268 14.28 10.62 8.00
N ILE A 269 14.11 11.93 7.87
CA ILE A 269 15.17 12.83 7.33
C ILE A 269 16.42 12.84 8.21
N LYS A 270 16.27 12.85 9.54
CA LYS A 270 17.43 12.73 10.45
C LYS A 270 18.17 11.42 10.20
N GLN A 271 17.46 10.31 10.05
CA GLN A 271 18.05 9.01 9.71
C GLN A 271 18.75 9.03 8.34
N ALA A 272 18.18 9.69 7.33
CA ALA A 272 18.80 9.82 6.01
C ALA A 272 20.14 10.58 6.07
N LYS A 273 20.21 11.66 6.87
CA LYS A 273 21.45 12.40 7.11
C LYS A 273 22.50 11.55 7.81
N GLU A 274 22.13 10.81 8.85
CA GLU A 274 23.05 9.88 9.55
C GLU A 274 23.57 8.79 8.60
N ASN A 275 22.70 8.21 7.78
CA ASN A 275 23.09 7.21 6.79
C ASN A 275 24.08 7.77 5.77
N ALA A 276 23.83 8.97 5.24
CA ALA A 276 24.72 9.63 4.29
C ALA A 276 26.06 10.03 4.93
N PHE A 277 26.05 10.43 6.20
CA PHE A 277 27.26 10.69 7.00
C PHE A 277 28.09 9.41 7.13
N ASN A 278 27.50 8.29 7.54
CA ASN A 278 28.20 7.01 7.66
C ASN A 278 28.73 6.50 6.32
N ALA A 279 28.07 6.86 5.22
CA ALA A 279 28.53 6.59 3.86
C ALA A 279 29.65 7.55 3.38
N ASN A 280 30.01 8.59 4.16
CA ASN A 280 30.94 9.66 3.79
C ASN A 280 30.50 10.47 2.54
N VAL A 281 29.19 10.60 2.28
CA VAL A 281 28.68 11.34 1.11
C VAL A 281 27.70 12.45 1.49
N LEU A 282 27.56 12.77 2.78
CA LEU A 282 26.62 13.81 3.25
C LEU A 282 26.91 15.17 2.62
N GLU A 283 28.17 15.54 2.41
CA GLU A 283 28.54 16.87 1.89
C GLU A 283 28.03 17.17 0.48
N ILE A 284 27.66 16.13 -0.28
CA ILE A 284 27.15 16.26 -1.65
C ILE A 284 25.65 15.97 -1.75
N ILE A 285 24.98 15.69 -0.63
CA ILE A 285 23.52 15.45 -0.58
C ILE A 285 22.85 16.43 0.38
N GLN A 286 21.83 17.14 -0.10
CA GLN A 286 20.96 17.96 0.73
C GLN A 286 19.71 17.20 1.14
N PHE A 287 19.42 17.12 2.43
CA PHE A 287 18.18 16.56 2.95
C PHE A 287 17.36 17.59 3.73
N SER A 288 16.07 17.69 3.39
CA SER A 288 15.14 18.67 3.98
C SER A 288 13.78 18.05 4.27
N THR A 289 13.20 18.38 5.42
CA THR A 289 11.83 17.97 5.74
C THR A 289 10.85 18.84 4.98
N SER A 290 10.06 18.25 4.08
CA SER A 290 9.08 18.98 3.27
C SER A 290 7.95 18.07 2.80
N ASN A 291 6.73 18.62 2.72
CA ASN A 291 5.63 17.92 2.08
C ASN A 291 5.76 18.04 0.56
N LEU A 292 5.31 17.01 -0.16
CA LEU A 292 5.25 17.01 -1.63
C LEU A 292 4.58 18.29 -2.18
N ASN A 293 3.55 18.82 -1.52
CA ASN A 293 2.89 20.09 -1.86
C ASN A 293 3.83 21.28 -2.09
N ASN A 294 4.90 21.34 -1.32
CA ASN A 294 5.81 22.46 -1.28
C ASN A 294 7.01 22.22 -2.21
N LEU A 295 7.03 21.11 -2.93
CA LEU A 295 8.10 20.77 -3.86
C LEU A 295 8.06 21.76 -5.03
N THR A 296 9.13 22.52 -5.14
CA THR A 296 9.43 23.41 -6.27
C THR A 296 10.75 22.98 -6.90
N ASN A 297 11.02 23.41 -8.12
CA ASN A 297 12.30 23.14 -8.75
C ASN A 297 13.36 24.12 -8.23
N PRO A 298 14.33 23.67 -7.41
CA PRO A 298 15.32 24.56 -6.80
C PRO A 298 16.28 25.16 -7.84
N TYR A 299 16.36 24.57 -9.04
CA TYR A 299 17.21 25.03 -10.14
C TYR A 299 16.55 26.09 -11.02
N LYS A 300 15.32 26.53 -10.72
CA LYS A 300 14.61 27.62 -11.43
C LYS A 300 14.66 27.50 -12.96
N ASN A 301 14.54 26.28 -13.49
CA ASN A 301 14.63 25.94 -14.92
C ASN A 301 16.00 26.18 -15.59
N LYS A 302 17.06 26.49 -14.85
CA LYS A 302 18.42 26.63 -15.40
C LYS A 302 19.05 25.30 -15.79
N GLU A 303 18.65 24.22 -15.12
CA GLU A 303 19.17 22.88 -15.34
C GLU A 303 18.03 21.87 -15.55
N ILE A 304 18.33 20.82 -16.31
CA ILE A 304 17.48 19.65 -16.50
C ILE A 304 18.03 18.52 -15.66
N GLY A 305 17.18 17.95 -14.81
CA GLY A 305 17.54 16.86 -13.92
C GLY A 305 16.60 15.66 -14.03
N THR A 306 16.74 14.76 -13.07
CA THR A 306 15.86 13.62 -12.86
C THR A 306 15.18 13.71 -11.51
N LEU A 307 13.86 13.50 -11.49
CA LEU A 307 13.14 13.09 -10.31
C LEU A 307 13.19 11.55 -10.22
N LEU A 308 13.70 10.99 -9.13
CA LEU A 308 13.71 9.54 -8.89
C LEU A 308 13.11 9.27 -7.52
N SER A 309 12.09 8.42 -7.43
CA SER A 309 11.47 8.12 -6.13
C SER A 309 10.91 6.70 -6.04
N ASN A 310 10.76 6.22 -4.81
CA ASN A 310 10.03 5.01 -4.44
C ASN A 310 8.80 5.39 -3.59
N PRO A 311 7.73 5.95 -4.21
CA PRO A 311 6.51 6.34 -3.51
C PRO A 311 5.81 5.14 -2.82
N PRO A 312 4.97 5.39 -1.81
CA PRO A 312 4.17 4.34 -1.18
C PRO A 312 3.13 3.78 -2.15
N TYR A 313 3.04 2.44 -2.24
CA TYR A 313 2.13 1.73 -3.16
C TYR A 313 1.07 0.85 -2.48
N GLY A 314 0.87 0.98 -1.16
CA GLY A 314 -0.30 0.43 -0.48
C GLY A 314 -0.24 -1.06 -0.08
N GLU A 315 0.92 -1.53 0.42
CA GLU A 315 1.07 -2.92 0.91
C GLU A 315 1.22 -3.07 2.42
N ARG A 316 1.66 -2.01 3.14
CA ARG A 316 2.09 -2.15 4.54
C ARG A 316 1.01 -1.79 5.57
N GLU A 317 0.12 -0.83 5.27
CA GLU A 317 -1.00 -0.39 6.13
C GLU A 317 -2.06 0.38 5.32
N HIS A 318 -1.59 1.06 4.28
CA HIS A 318 -2.39 1.74 3.27
C HIS A 318 -2.80 0.77 2.17
N THR A 319 -3.83 1.11 1.43
CA THR A 319 -4.10 0.50 0.13
C THR A 319 -3.83 1.45 -1.01
N GLU A 320 -3.74 0.90 -2.21
CA GLU A 320 -3.62 1.69 -3.43
C GLU A 320 -4.61 2.86 -3.45
N ASN A 321 -5.89 2.61 -3.15
CA ASN A 321 -6.91 3.65 -3.09
C ASN A 321 -6.60 4.81 -2.11
N SER A 322 -5.97 4.53 -0.97
CA SER A 322 -5.58 5.58 -0.01
C SER A 322 -4.37 6.40 -0.45
N VAL A 323 -3.62 5.96 -1.47
CA VAL A 323 -2.47 6.69 -2.02
C VAL A 323 -2.73 7.26 -3.43
N VAL A 324 -3.92 7.05 -4.00
CA VAL A 324 -4.30 7.63 -5.31
C VAL A 324 -4.11 9.14 -5.35
N ALA A 325 -4.56 9.85 -4.32
CA ALA A 325 -4.46 11.31 -4.28
C ALA A 325 -3.00 11.77 -4.31
N LEU A 326 -2.08 11.04 -3.66
CA LEU A 326 -0.64 11.31 -3.69
C LEU A 326 -0.07 11.22 -5.11
N TYR A 327 -0.43 10.18 -5.88
CA TYR A 327 0.05 10.03 -7.26
C TYR A 327 -0.55 11.10 -8.20
N VAL A 328 -1.82 11.44 -8.02
CA VAL A 328 -2.45 12.57 -8.72
C VAL A 328 -1.64 13.84 -8.48
N GLN A 329 -1.40 14.13 -7.20
CA GLN A 329 -0.65 15.31 -6.78
C GLN A 329 0.78 15.33 -7.32
N MET A 330 1.50 14.20 -7.24
CA MET A 330 2.85 14.08 -7.78
C MET A 330 2.85 14.40 -9.27
N GLY A 331 1.89 13.87 -10.04
CA GLY A 331 1.74 14.16 -11.47
C GLY A 331 1.58 15.66 -11.75
N PHE A 332 0.70 16.34 -11.02
CA PHE A 332 0.48 17.80 -11.15
C PHE A 332 1.73 18.61 -10.81
N ILE A 333 2.40 18.30 -9.69
CA ILE A 333 3.58 19.04 -9.22
C ILE A 333 4.76 18.85 -10.17
N CYS A 334 4.98 17.62 -10.65
CA CYS A 334 6.00 17.33 -11.67
C CYS A 334 5.78 18.19 -12.91
N LYS A 335 4.58 18.20 -13.47
CA LYS A 335 4.26 18.99 -14.69
C LYS A 335 4.35 20.50 -14.46
N LYS A 336 3.98 20.97 -13.27
CA LYS A 336 3.98 22.40 -12.93
C LYS A 336 5.38 22.95 -12.71
N HIS A 337 6.24 22.21 -12.00
CA HIS A 337 7.52 22.73 -11.53
C HIS A 337 8.74 22.14 -12.24
N PHE A 338 8.63 20.96 -12.83
CA PHE A 338 9.75 20.20 -13.40
C PHE A 338 9.56 19.95 -14.91
N LYS A 339 9.12 20.99 -15.64
CA LYS A 339 9.02 20.93 -17.11
C LYS A 339 10.36 20.53 -17.72
N ASN A 340 10.31 19.64 -18.72
CA ASN A 340 11.46 19.08 -19.44
C ASN A 340 12.39 18.17 -18.61
N TRP A 341 12.16 18.03 -17.30
CA TRP A 341 12.88 17.05 -16.50
C TRP A 341 12.41 15.64 -16.84
N LYS A 342 13.20 14.66 -16.38
CA LYS A 342 12.83 13.25 -16.46
C LYS A 342 12.30 12.78 -15.11
N LEU A 343 11.43 11.78 -15.13
CA LEU A 343 10.86 11.17 -13.93
C LEU A 343 11.08 9.66 -13.98
N SER A 344 11.54 9.09 -12.88
CA SER A 344 11.69 7.66 -12.65
C SER A 344 10.94 7.28 -11.39
N ILE A 345 9.95 6.39 -11.49
CA ILE A 345 9.15 5.92 -10.35
C ILE A 345 9.32 4.42 -10.16
N PHE A 346 9.83 4.03 -8.99
CA PHE A 346 9.86 2.64 -8.55
C PHE A 346 8.59 2.32 -7.76
N THR A 347 7.79 1.35 -8.21
CA THR A 347 6.49 1.01 -7.60
C THR A 347 6.12 -0.46 -7.81
N ALA A 348 5.40 -1.05 -6.88
CA ALA A 348 4.75 -2.36 -7.09
C ALA A 348 3.38 -2.24 -7.79
N SER A 349 2.78 -1.05 -7.81
CA SER A 349 1.44 -0.82 -8.36
C SER A 349 1.47 -0.16 -9.74
N LYS A 350 1.08 -0.92 -10.77
CA LYS A 350 0.80 -0.36 -12.10
C LYS A 350 -0.45 0.54 -12.08
N TYR A 351 -1.45 0.20 -11.27
CA TYR A 351 -2.68 0.98 -11.12
C TYR A 351 -2.38 2.43 -10.67
N LEU A 352 -1.54 2.60 -9.66
CA LEU A 352 -1.18 3.92 -9.15
C LEU A 352 -0.42 4.78 -10.15
N SER A 353 0.46 4.16 -10.94
CA SER A 353 1.26 4.87 -11.95
C SER A 353 0.41 5.60 -13.00
N ASN A 354 -0.82 5.15 -13.24
CA ASN A 354 -1.73 5.81 -14.17
C ASN A 354 -2.12 7.22 -13.66
N PHE A 355 -2.24 7.42 -12.34
CA PHE A 355 -2.66 8.70 -11.77
C PHE A 355 -1.62 9.83 -11.92
N LEU A 356 -0.39 9.52 -12.35
CA LEU A 356 0.60 10.53 -12.74
C LEU A 356 0.18 11.30 -13.99
N GLN A 357 -0.74 10.75 -14.78
CA GLN A 357 -1.17 11.31 -16.07
C GLN A 357 0.01 11.53 -17.04
N MET A 358 0.96 10.59 -17.03
CA MET A 358 2.12 10.58 -17.94
C MET A 358 2.27 9.19 -18.54
N GLN A 359 2.70 9.13 -19.79
CA GLN A 359 3.02 7.87 -20.45
C GLN A 359 4.50 7.52 -20.20
N ALA A 360 4.73 6.34 -19.64
CA ALA A 360 6.09 5.81 -19.51
C ALA A 360 6.58 5.38 -20.90
N TYR A 361 7.83 5.71 -21.23
CA TYR A 361 8.46 5.25 -22.48
C TYR A 361 9.27 3.96 -22.25
N GLU A 362 9.52 3.59 -20.99
CA GLU A 362 10.26 2.39 -20.60
C GLU A 362 9.75 1.88 -19.24
N GLU A 363 9.66 0.55 -19.10
CA GLU A 363 9.30 -0.14 -17.87
C GLU A 363 10.29 -1.29 -17.65
N LEU A 364 10.93 -1.31 -16.48
CA LEU A 364 11.93 -2.32 -16.10
C LEU A 364 11.46 -3.10 -14.88
N PHE A 365 11.53 -4.43 -14.95
CA PHE A 365 11.08 -5.32 -13.88
C PHE A 365 12.18 -5.56 -12.84
N PHE A 366 11.81 -5.53 -11.56
CA PHE A 366 12.67 -5.90 -10.45
C PHE A 366 11.92 -6.68 -9.38
N LYS A 367 12.62 -7.57 -8.69
CA LYS A 367 12.07 -8.26 -7.51
C LYS A 367 12.58 -7.66 -6.20
N ASN A 368 11.66 -7.13 -5.39
CA ASN A 368 11.93 -6.62 -4.05
C ASN A 368 11.36 -7.57 -2.98
N GLY A 369 12.16 -8.56 -2.55
CA GLY A 369 11.67 -9.61 -1.66
C GLY A 369 10.60 -10.46 -2.37
N PRO A 370 9.38 -10.61 -1.81
CA PRO A 370 8.28 -11.31 -2.49
C PRO A 370 7.64 -10.45 -3.60
N LEU A 371 7.86 -9.14 -3.60
CA LEU A 371 7.12 -8.18 -4.43
C LEU A 371 7.69 -8.08 -5.83
N ASN A 372 6.79 -8.05 -6.80
CA ASN A 372 7.08 -7.69 -8.18
C ASN A 372 6.96 -6.18 -8.31
N CYS A 373 8.07 -5.51 -8.58
CA CYS A 373 8.14 -4.06 -8.72
C CYS A 373 8.58 -3.67 -10.12
N PHE A 374 8.29 -2.43 -10.48
CA PHE A 374 8.63 -1.86 -11.78
C PHE A 374 9.28 -0.49 -11.56
N LEU A 375 10.34 -0.21 -12.31
CA LEU A 375 10.84 1.14 -12.52
C LEU A 375 10.24 1.65 -13.82
N LYS A 376 9.52 2.77 -13.76
CA LYS A 376 8.92 3.41 -14.93
C LYS A 376 9.59 4.75 -15.19
N ASN A 377 10.04 4.94 -16.43
CA ASN A 377 10.74 6.14 -16.87
C ASN A 377 9.82 6.99 -17.76
N TYR A 378 9.78 8.29 -17.47
CA TYR A 378 8.89 9.26 -18.09
C TYR A 378 9.67 10.52 -18.50
N LYS A 379 9.19 11.17 -19.57
CA LYS A 379 9.55 12.56 -19.88
C LYS A 379 8.45 13.47 -19.32
N ILE A 380 8.81 14.49 -18.55
CA ILE A 380 7.85 15.46 -18.01
C ILE A 380 7.65 16.55 -19.07
N PHE A 381 6.58 16.41 -19.85
CA PHE A 381 6.15 17.46 -20.76
C PHE A 381 5.34 18.51 -20.01
N ALA A 382 5.47 19.77 -20.42
CA ALA A 382 4.50 20.76 -20.01
C ALA A 382 3.15 20.34 -20.56
N GLU A 383 2.21 20.15 -19.66
CA GLU A 383 0.82 20.13 -20.07
C GLU A 383 0.38 21.60 -20.12
N ILE A 384 -0.12 22.04 -21.28
CA ILE A 384 -1.14 23.08 -21.26
C ILE A 384 -2.27 22.41 -20.49
N LEU A 385 -2.42 22.71 -19.19
CA LEU A 385 -3.71 22.49 -18.56
C LEU A 385 -4.67 23.26 -19.47
N ASN A 386 -5.46 22.56 -20.30
CA ASN A 386 -6.50 23.22 -21.07
C ASN A 386 -7.33 23.98 -20.03
N GLN A 387 -7.10 25.29 -19.95
CA GLN A 387 -7.77 26.23 -19.08
C GLN A 387 -9.27 26.28 -19.40
N GLU A 388 -9.67 25.64 -20.49
CA GLU A 388 -10.99 25.74 -21.09
C GLU A 388 -12.11 25.09 -20.32
N ASN A 389 -11.87 24.38 -19.21
CA ASN A 389 -13.03 23.94 -18.43
C ASN A 389 -12.88 23.85 -16.90
N LYS A 390 -12.84 25.02 -16.26
CA LYS A 390 -13.02 25.20 -14.80
C LYS A 390 -14.45 24.91 -14.31
N GLU A 391 -15.32 24.30 -15.13
CA GLU A 391 -16.68 23.89 -14.76
C GLU A 391 -16.74 23.21 -13.39
N TYR A 392 -15.86 22.22 -13.15
CA TYR A 392 -15.83 21.49 -11.89
C TYR A 392 -15.48 22.40 -10.70
N GLU A 393 -14.43 23.21 -10.82
CA GLU A 393 -14.01 24.15 -9.77
C GLU A 393 -15.12 25.17 -9.46
N ASN A 394 -15.71 25.77 -10.49
CA ASN A 394 -16.77 26.76 -10.35
C ASN A 394 -18.00 26.14 -9.70
N ARG A 395 -18.37 24.91 -10.09
CA ARG A 395 -19.49 24.19 -9.49
C ARG A 395 -19.21 23.86 -8.02
N LEU A 396 -18.02 23.37 -7.70
CA LEU A 396 -17.63 23.05 -6.33
C LEU A 396 -17.66 24.31 -5.43
N LYS A 397 -17.09 25.43 -5.90
CA LYS A 397 -17.14 26.73 -5.19
C LYS A 397 -18.57 27.21 -4.96
N LYS A 398 -19.45 27.09 -5.97
CA LYS A 398 -20.87 27.43 -5.86
C LYS A 398 -21.59 26.56 -4.82
N ASN A 399 -21.28 25.26 -4.77
CA ASN A 399 -21.85 24.35 -3.77
C ASN A 399 -21.38 24.71 -2.36
N ILE A 400 -20.08 25.02 -2.18
CA ILE A 400 -19.54 25.52 -0.90
C ILE A 400 -20.30 26.77 -0.43
N GLN A 401 -20.47 27.75 -1.32
CA GLN A 401 -21.20 28.99 -0.98
C GLN A 401 -22.66 28.73 -0.61
N LYS A 402 -23.35 27.83 -1.30
CA LYS A 402 -24.72 27.41 -0.96
C LYS A 402 -24.78 26.76 0.42
N LEU A 403 -23.86 25.83 0.70
CA LEU A 403 -23.80 25.13 1.97
C LEU A 403 -23.45 26.06 3.14
N LYS A 404 -22.59 27.07 2.94
CA LYS A 404 -22.30 28.08 3.97
C LYS A 404 -23.54 28.84 4.46
N LYS A 405 -24.60 28.94 3.64
CA LYS A 405 -25.89 29.54 4.01
C LYS A 405 -26.83 28.58 4.74
N TRP A 406 -26.41 27.33 4.97
CA TRP A 406 -27.23 26.34 5.63
C TRP A 406 -27.02 26.40 7.15
N ASN A 407 -28.07 26.79 7.87
CA ASN A 407 -28.04 27.00 9.33
C ASN A 407 -27.50 25.79 10.12
N ASP A 408 -27.80 24.56 9.67
CA ASP A 408 -27.36 23.35 10.36
C ASP A 408 -25.89 23.03 10.13
N LEU A 409 -25.21 23.64 9.16
CA LEU A 409 -23.84 23.29 8.78
C LEU A 409 -22.88 23.37 9.97
N LYS A 410 -23.06 24.34 10.87
CA LYS A 410 -22.24 24.49 12.08
C LYS A 410 -22.43 23.36 13.10
N GLN A 411 -23.51 22.59 12.99
CA GLN A 411 -23.86 21.51 13.91
C GLN A 411 -23.52 20.13 13.36
N ILE A 412 -22.97 20.03 12.14
CA ILE A 412 -22.64 18.76 11.50
C ILE A 412 -21.18 18.77 11.05
N GLU A 413 -20.52 17.62 11.18
CA GLU A 413 -19.15 17.44 10.71
C GLU A 413 -19.06 16.64 9.42
N CYS A 414 -20.20 16.15 8.91
CA CYS A 414 -20.26 15.32 7.71
C CYS A 414 -21.36 15.77 6.76
N PHE A 415 -20.99 16.02 5.50
CA PHE A 415 -21.93 16.48 4.48
C PHE A 415 -21.38 16.25 3.07
N ARG A 416 -22.28 16.20 2.10
CA ARG A 416 -21.92 16.11 0.68
C ARG A 416 -21.65 17.49 0.10
N ILE A 417 -20.57 17.65 -0.64
CA ILE A 417 -20.25 18.93 -1.30
C ILE A 417 -20.43 18.89 -2.82
N TYR A 418 -20.43 17.69 -3.39
CA TYR A 418 -20.58 17.46 -4.82
C TYR A 418 -21.27 16.10 -5.08
N ASP A 419 -22.30 16.06 -5.93
CA ASP A 419 -23.05 14.84 -6.28
C ASP A 419 -23.31 14.77 -7.79
N ARG A 420 -22.26 14.40 -8.55
CA ARG A 420 -22.35 14.18 -10.00
C ARG A 420 -23.04 15.34 -10.71
N ASP A 421 -22.75 16.56 -10.26
CA ASP A 421 -23.42 17.78 -10.70
C ASP A 421 -23.20 18.07 -12.18
N ILE A 422 -22.13 17.55 -12.76
CA ILE A 422 -21.74 17.74 -14.16
C ILE A 422 -21.62 16.36 -14.81
N PRO A 423 -22.25 16.11 -15.98
CA PRO A 423 -22.25 14.80 -16.63
C PRO A 423 -20.86 14.18 -16.83
N ASN A 424 -19.87 15.03 -17.08
CA ASN A 424 -18.47 14.66 -17.34
C ASN A 424 -17.65 14.35 -16.08
N TYR A 425 -18.20 14.60 -14.89
CA TYR A 425 -17.56 14.40 -13.59
C TYR A 425 -18.47 13.52 -12.72
N ASN A 426 -18.49 12.22 -13.03
CA ASN A 426 -19.34 11.24 -12.35
C ASN A 426 -18.76 10.79 -11.00
N ILE A 427 -18.49 11.76 -10.13
CA ILE A 427 -17.93 11.57 -8.80
C ILE A 427 -18.86 12.12 -7.72
N ILE A 428 -18.66 11.62 -6.50
CA ILE A 428 -19.21 12.17 -5.28
C ILE A 428 -18.06 12.66 -4.42
N VAL A 429 -18.22 13.80 -3.76
CA VAL A 429 -17.29 14.31 -2.75
C VAL A 429 -18.06 14.50 -1.45
N ASP A 430 -17.68 13.72 -0.44
CA ASP A 430 -18.21 13.82 0.92
C ASP A 430 -17.10 14.30 1.86
N ILE A 431 -17.44 15.23 2.76
CA ILE A 431 -16.59 15.69 3.85
C ILE A 431 -16.93 14.89 5.11
N TYR A 432 -15.90 14.45 5.83
CA TYR A 432 -16.01 13.82 7.15
C TYR A 432 -14.95 14.43 8.08
N LYS A 433 -15.33 15.42 8.89
CA LYS A 433 -14.38 16.27 9.66
C LYS A 433 -13.32 16.88 8.75
N ASN A 434 -12.06 16.51 8.97
CA ASN A 434 -10.89 16.93 8.21
C ASN A 434 -10.54 15.96 7.07
N TRP A 435 -11.40 14.99 6.76
CA TRP A 435 -11.22 14.01 5.69
C TRP A 435 -12.12 14.29 4.49
N LEU A 436 -11.62 13.91 3.31
CA LEU A 436 -12.40 13.85 2.08
C LEU A 436 -12.56 12.40 1.65
N VAL A 437 -13.78 12.02 1.30
CA VAL A 437 -14.05 10.78 0.58
C VAL A 437 -14.50 11.15 -0.83
N ILE A 438 -13.67 10.83 -1.81
CA ILE A 438 -13.99 11.00 -3.22
C ILE A 438 -14.35 9.63 -3.79
N GLN A 439 -15.58 9.51 -4.27
CA GLN A 439 -16.08 8.26 -4.84
C GLN A 439 -16.33 8.40 -6.33
N GLU A 440 -15.67 7.56 -7.13
CA GLU A 440 -15.89 7.46 -8.56
C GLU A 440 -16.95 6.40 -8.88
N TYR A 441 -17.90 6.78 -9.74
CA TYR A 441 -18.80 5.86 -10.40
C TYR A 441 -18.30 5.59 -11.82
N GLN A 442 -18.37 4.32 -12.23
CA GLN A 442 -17.97 3.93 -13.57
C GLN A 442 -18.65 4.82 -14.62
N ALA A 443 -17.85 5.48 -15.45
CA ALA A 443 -18.32 6.27 -16.58
C ALA A 443 -19.16 5.40 -17.54
N PRO A 444 -20.19 5.97 -18.20
CA PRO A 444 -20.90 5.29 -19.28
C PRO A 444 -19.93 4.77 -20.35
N LYS A 445 -20.24 3.62 -20.97
CA LYS A 445 -19.40 2.98 -22.01
C LYS A 445 -19.06 3.90 -23.20
N LYS A 446 -19.82 4.98 -23.40
CA LYS A 446 -19.66 5.94 -24.51
C LYS A 446 -18.56 7.00 -24.28
N ILE A 447 -17.96 7.08 -23.09
CA ILE A 447 -16.92 8.09 -22.78
C ILE A 447 -15.53 7.49 -23.04
N ASN A 448 -14.66 8.23 -23.72
CA ASN A 448 -13.24 7.86 -23.84
C ASN A 448 -12.61 7.78 -22.43
N ILE A 449 -12.14 6.59 -22.09
CA ILE A 449 -11.64 6.22 -20.76
C ILE A 449 -10.47 7.12 -20.34
N HIS A 450 -9.59 7.52 -21.28
CA HIS A 450 -8.46 8.39 -20.99
C HIS A 450 -8.90 9.80 -20.57
N HIS A 451 -9.89 10.37 -21.25
CA HIS A 451 -10.42 11.69 -20.89
C HIS A 451 -11.17 11.67 -19.55
N ALA A 452 -11.92 10.60 -19.26
CA ALA A 452 -12.60 10.43 -17.97
C ALA A 452 -11.58 10.40 -16.81
N TYR A 453 -10.48 9.69 -17.03
CA TYR A 453 -9.45 9.53 -16.02
C TYR A 453 -8.63 10.80 -15.77
N LYS A 454 -8.34 11.59 -16.83
CA LYS A 454 -7.74 12.93 -16.70
C LYS A 454 -8.65 13.89 -15.92
N ARG A 455 -9.96 13.89 -16.21
CA ARG A 455 -10.96 14.67 -15.46
C ARG A 455 -11.05 14.25 -14.00
N LEU A 456 -10.99 12.95 -13.71
CA LEU A 456 -10.95 12.46 -12.33
C LEU A 456 -9.73 12.98 -11.57
N CYS A 457 -8.53 12.88 -12.15
CA CYS A 457 -7.31 13.37 -11.52
C CYS A 457 -7.38 14.88 -11.27
N TYR A 458 -7.87 15.65 -12.25
CA TYR A 458 -8.10 17.08 -12.10
C TYR A 458 -9.10 17.39 -10.98
N ALA A 459 -10.22 16.68 -10.92
CA ALA A 459 -11.21 16.86 -9.85
C ALA A 459 -10.60 16.58 -8.47
N ILE A 460 -9.88 15.45 -8.29
CA ILE A 460 -9.21 15.11 -7.03
C ILE A 460 -8.23 16.23 -6.61
N TYR A 461 -7.40 16.70 -7.54
CA TYR A 461 -6.45 17.78 -7.27
C TYR A 461 -7.16 19.08 -6.88
N CYS A 462 -8.13 19.54 -7.67
CA CYS A 462 -8.83 20.80 -7.42
C CYS A 462 -9.67 20.75 -6.14
N THR A 463 -10.32 19.63 -5.82
CA THR A 463 -11.04 19.47 -4.55
C THR A 463 -10.11 19.66 -3.37
N LYS A 464 -8.93 19.02 -3.42
CA LYS A 464 -7.90 19.14 -2.39
C LYS A 464 -7.44 20.60 -2.22
N GLU A 465 -7.13 21.29 -3.31
CA GLU A 465 -6.69 22.69 -3.27
C GLU A 465 -7.79 23.63 -2.74
N ILE A 466 -9.01 23.55 -3.28
CA ILE A 466 -10.14 24.42 -2.89
C ILE A 466 -10.51 24.24 -1.42
N LEU A 467 -10.44 23.02 -0.90
CA LEU A 467 -10.78 22.70 0.49
C LEU A 467 -9.58 22.74 1.44
N SER A 468 -8.37 22.93 0.91
CA SER A 468 -7.11 22.94 1.69
C SER A 468 -6.95 21.72 2.59
N VAL A 469 -7.32 20.53 2.09
CA VAL A 469 -7.24 19.28 2.85
C VAL A 469 -5.88 18.61 2.64
N PRO A 470 -5.20 18.14 3.70
CA PRO A 470 -3.94 17.40 3.56
C PRO A 470 -4.12 16.16 2.70
N ILE A 471 -3.10 15.82 1.90
CA ILE A 471 -3.20 14.70 0.95
C ILE A 471 -3.47 13.34 1.64
N ASN A 472 -2.90 13.16 2.83
CA ASN A 472 -3.08 11.97 3.66
C ASN A 472 -4.50 11.86 4.24
N ASN A 473 -5.30 12.92 4.13
CA ASN A 473 -6.70 12.97 4.58
C ASN A 473 -7.70 12.74 3.44
N ILE A 474 -7.24 12.30 2.26
CA ILE A 474 -8.11 12.02 1.11
C ILE A 474 -8.19 10.52 0.90
N VAL A 475 -9.42 10.01 0.93
CA VAL A 475 -9.74 8.62 0.62
C VAL A 475 -10.45 8.56 -0.72
N PHE A 476 -9.88 7.81 -1.65
CA PHE A 476 -10.50 7.53 -2.93
C PHE A 476 -11.23 6.18 -2.90
N LYS A 477 -12.45 6.11 -3.45
CA LYS A 477 -13.22 4.86 -3.56
C LYS A 477 -13.74 4.68 -4.99
N THR A 478 -13.58 3.48 -5.54
CA THR A 478 -14.17 3.13 -6.85
C THR A 478 -15.38 2.21 -6.67
N ARG A 479 -16.53 2.61 -7.24
CA ARG A 479 -17.73 1.76 -7.31
C ARG A 479 -17.83 1.11 -8.68
N LYS A 480 -17.48 -0.18 -8.76
CA LYS A 480 -17.71 -1.01 -9.96
C LYS A 480 -18.98 -1.85 -9.76
N LYS A 481 -19.87 -1.87 -10.76
CA LYS A 481 -21.00 -2.82 -10.79
C LYS A 481 -20.43 -4.24 -10.92
N GLN A 482 -20.48 -5.05 -9.87
CA GLN A 482 -20.07 -6.45 -9.96
C GLN A 482 -21.12 -7.25 -10.73
N LYS A 483 -20.68 -8.04 -11.73
CA LYS A 483 -21.54 -8.90 -12.55
C LYS A 483 -21.88 -10.25 -11.90
N HIS A 484 -21.28 -10.62 -10.77
CA HIS A 484 -21.51 -11.93 -10.13
C HIS A 484 -21.61 -11.87 -8.59
N LYS A 485 -22.74 -12.40 -8.08
CA LYS A 485 -23.04 -13.18 -6.84
C LYS A 485 -22.13 -13.12 -5.58
N LEU A 486 -21.31 -12.11 -5.36
CA LEU A 486 -20.54 -11.95 -4.13
C LEU A 486 -20.98 -10.70 -3.38
N GLN A 487 -21.49 -10.91 -2.17
CA GLN A 487 -21.75 -9.86 -1.18
C GLN A 487 -20.47 -9.05 -0.94
N TYR A 488 -20.59 -7.73 -0.78
CA TYR A 488 -19.45 -6.85 -0.54
C TYR A 488 -18.58 -7.36 0.63
N GLN A 489 -17.34 -7.77 0.33
CA GLN A 489 -16.33 -8.08 1.33
C GLN A 489 -15.69 -6.79 1.86
N LYS A 490 -15.10 -6.83 3.06
CA LYS A 490 -14.29 -5.74 3.58
C LYS A 490 -13.21 -5.40 2.55
N PHE A 491 -13.14 -4.15 2.14
CA PHE A 491 -12.11 -3.67 1.23
C PHE A 491 -10.76 -3.52 1.94
N PHE A 492 -10.77 -3.26 3.26
CA PHE A 492 -9.58 -2.98 4.06
C PHE A 492 -9.69 -3.55 5.49
N ASN A 493 -8.55 -3.77 6.16
CA ASN A 493 -8.48 -4.29 7.53
C ASN A 493 -7.72 -3.33 8.47
N SER A 494 -7.87 -2.02 8.28
CA SER A 494 -7.24 -1.00 9.13
C SER A 494 -7.86 -0.94 10.53
N GLN A 495 -9.13 -1.31 10.65
CA GLN A 495 -9.96 -1.17 11.85
C GLN A 495 -10.00 0.26 12.41
N LYS A 496 -9.67 1.26 11.58
CA LYS A 496 -9.57 2.66 11.99
C LYS A 496 -10.94 3.33 11.95
N PHE A 497 -11.54 3.47 13.12
CA PHE A 497 -12.78 4.21 13.32
C PHE A 497 -12.50 5.66 13.74
N PHE A 498 -13.36 6.58 13.29
CA PHE A 498 -13.36 7.97 13.70
C PHE A 498 -14.71 8.30 14.32
N THR A 499 -14.72 9.05 15.41
CA THR A 499 -15.95 9.63 15.93
C THR A 499 -16.26 10.91 15.17
N ILE A 500 -17.50 11.08 14.72
CA ILE A 500 -18.04 12.32 14.16
C ILE A 500 -19.26 12.78 14.94
N GLN A 501 -19.60 14.05 14.81
CA GLN A 501 -20.74 14.69 15.40
C GLN A 501 -21.73 15.09 14.31
N GLU A 502 -22.98 14.71 14.51
CA GLU A 502 -24.12 15.10 13.71
C GLU A 502 -25.20 15.64 14.66
N TYR A 503 -25.36 16.96 14.70
CA TYR A 503 -26.11 17.68 15.72
C TYR A 503 -25.61 17.36 17.14
N HIS A 504 -26.47 16.88 18.02
CA HIS A 504 -26.14 16.47 19.38
C HIS A 504 -25.68 15.00 19.47
N VAL A 505 -25.55 14.30 18.33
CA VAL A 505 -25.28 12.86 18.27
C VAL A 505 -23.85 12.57 17.86
N LYS A 506 -23.17 11.66 18.57
CA LYS A 506 -21.85 11.13 18.19
C LYS A 506 -22.01 9.81 17.44
N LEU A 507 -21.27 9.61 16.35
CA LEU A 507 -21.30 8.36 15.57
C LEU A 507 -19.88 7.94 15.18
N LEU A 508 -19.63 6.64 15.12
CA LEU A 508 -18.40 6.07 14.58
C LEU A 508 -18.55 5.85 13.08
N ILE A 509 -17.56 6.32 12.33
CA ILE A 509 -17.40 6.08 10.89
C ILE A 509 -16.10 5.31 10.62
N ASN A 510 -16.04 4.62 9.49
CA ASN A 510 -14.83 4.00 8.98
C ASN A 510 -14.67 4.37 7.51
N LEU A 511 -13.66 5.19 7.22
CA LEU A 511 -13.45 5.74 5.88
C LEU A 511 -12.76 4.76 4.95
N PHE A 512 -12.03 3.79 5.50
CA PHE A 512 -11.23 2.86 4.72
C PHE A 512 -12.05 1.60 4.48
N ASP A 513 -12.18 0.73 5.49
CA ASP A 513 -12.46 -0.72 5.45
C ASP A 513 -13.71 -1.19 4.68
N TYR A 514 -14.72 -0.34 4.53
CA TYR A 514 -16.01 -0.72 3.95
C TYR A 514 -16.31 0.11 2.70
N LEU A 515 -17.26 -0.35 1.88
CA LEU A 515 -17.70 0.43 0.71
C LEU A 515 -18.29 1.77 1.15
N ASP A 516 -19.19 1.70 2.13
CA ASP A 516 -19.83 2.82 2.79
C ASP A 516 -19.02 3.22 4.04
N THR A 517 -19.31 4.39 4.61
CA THR A 517 -18.51 4.98 5.69
C THR A 517 -19.05 4.68 7.09
N GLY A 518 -20.16 3.95 7.19
CA GLY A 518 -20.88 3.74 8.46
C GLY A 518 -22.02 4.72 8.71
N ILE A 519 -22.26 5.68 7.83
CA ILE A 519 -23.40 6.61 7.92
C ILE A 519 -23.90 6.98 6.52
N PHE A 520 -25.23 7.01 6.34
CA PHE A 520 -25.87 7.55 5.14
C PHE A 520 -26.23 9.01 5.39
N LEU A 521 -25.43 9.94 4.84
CA LEU A 521 -25.57 11.38 5.06
C LEU A 521 -26.92 11.91 4.58
N GLU A 522 -27.50 11.27 3.57
CA GLU A 522 -28.82 11.61 3.01
C GLU A 522 -29.97 11.53 4.02
N HIS A 523 -29.87 10.63 5.00
CA HIS A 523 -30.96 10.33 5.93
C HIS A 523 -30.89 11.15 7.21
N ARG A 524 -30.03 12.16 7.28
CA ARG A 524 -29.85 12.98 8.48
C ARG A 524 -31.14 13.66 8.94
N CYS A 525 -31.92 14.23 8.03
CA CYS A 525 -33.18 14.87 8.42
C CYS A 525 -34.23 13.85 8.90
N ILE A 526 -34.20 12.61 8.37
CA ILE A 526 -35.01 11.50 8.89
C ILE A 526 -34.59 11.15 10.31
N ARG A 527 -33.29 11.06 10.58
CA ARG A 527 -32.77 10.82 11.94
C ARG A 527 -33.20 11.92 12.91
N LYS A 528 -33.12 13.19 12.49
CA LYS A 528 -33.61 14.33 13.28
C LYS A 528 -35.11 14.21 13.58
N LEU A 529 -35.92 13.83 12.58
CA LEU A 529 -37.35 13.58 12.76
C LEU A 529 -37.61 12.45 13.78
N ILE A 530 -36.88 11.34 13.66
CA ILE A 530 -36.97 10.20 14.61
C ILE A 530 -36.72 10.68 16.04
N SER A 531 -35.67 11.47 16.27
CA SER A 531 -35.38 12.01 17.60
C SER A 531 -36.56 12.81 18.16
N THR A 532 -37.17 13.70 17.36
CA THR A 532 -38.34 14.50 17.80
C THR A 532 -39.60 13.67 18.07
N MET A 533 -39.75 12.51 17.43
CA MET A 533 -40.93 11.66 17.56
C MET A 533 -40.79 10.56 18.61
N SER A 534 -39.59 10.38 19.17
CA SER A 534 -39.24 9.21 19.97
C SER A 534 -39.51 9.32 21.47
N HIS A 535 -39.77 10.52 22.00
CA HIS A 535 -39.93 10.73 23.44
C HIS A 535 -41.02 9.82 24.05
N GLY A 536 -40.63 9.00 25.02
CA GLY A 536 -41.50 8.04 25.71
C GLY A 536 -41.98 6.86 24.87
N LYS A 537 -41.45 6.69 23.65
CA LYS A 537 -41.90 5.66 22.69
C LYS A 537 -41.04 4.41 22.70
N ASP A 538 -41.64 3.26 22.42
CA ASP A 538 -40.92 2.05 22.04
C ASP A 538 -40.58 2.12 20.56
N PHE A 539 -39.28 2.20 20.25
CA PHE A 539 -38.76 2.40 18.91
C PHE A 539 -38.23 1.10 18.30
N LEU A 540 -38.57 0.83 17.04
CA LEU A 540 -38.03 -0.28 16.25
C LEU A 540 -37.27 0.23 15.03
N ASN A 541 -36.03 -0.25 14.83
CA ASN A 541 -35.20 0.03 13.67
C ASN A 541 -34.90 -1.26 12.91
N LEU A 542 -35.46 -1.39 11.71
CA LEU A 542 -35.28 -2.53 10.82
C LEU A 542 -34.33 -2.20 9.67
N PHE A 543 -33.51 -3.17 9.26
CA PHE A 543 -32.38 -2.96 8.33
C PHE A 543 -31.45 -1.88 8.88
N ALA A 544 -31.14 -2.01 10.18
CA ALA A 544 -30.62 -0.93 10.98
C ALA A 544 -29.22 -0.45 10.59
N TYR A 545 -28.46 -1.25 9.85
CA TYR A 545 -27.07 -0.97 9.53
C TYR A 545 -26.29 -0.65 10.81
N THR A 546 -25.56 0.46 10.86
CA THR A 546 -24.79 0.89 12.04
C THR A 546 -25.65 1.50 13.15
N GLY A 547 -26.97 1.42 13.06
CA GLY A 547 -27.89 1.83 14.12
C GLY A 547 -27.99 3.34 14.37
N SER A 548 -27.54 4.19 13.43
CA SER A 548 -27.57 5.64 13.61
C SER A 548 -28.96 6.19 13.94
N ALA A 549 -30.03 5.65 13.32
CA ALA A 549 -31.40 6.00 13.68
C ALA A 549 -31.79 5.60 15.12
N SER A 550 -31.29 4.47 15.62
CA SER A 550 -31.52 4.03 17.01
C SER A 550 -30.85 4.97 18.01
N VAL A 551 -29.67 5.51 17.68
CA VAL A 551 -28.99 6.51 18.52
C VAL A 551 -29.84 7.78 18.63
N TYR A 552 -30.38 8.27 17.51
CA TYR A 552 -31.27 9.43 17.50
C TYR A 552 -32.57 9.18 18.28
N ALA A 553 -33.16 7.98 18.18
CA ALA A 553 -34.33 7.62 18.98
C ALA A 553 -34.00 7.58 20.48
N GLY A 554 -32.89 6.95 20.87
CA GLY A 554 -32.47 6.90 22.27
C GLY A 554 -32.22 8.28 22.86
N LEU A 555 -31.46 9.14 22.17
CA LEU A 555 -31.20 10.52 22.60
C LEU A 555 -32.44 11.42 22.54
N GLY A 556 -33.42 11.09 21.71
CA GLY A 556 -34.74 11.75 21.70
C GLY A 556 -35.67 11.30 22.82
N GLY A 557 -35.21 10.43 23.74
CA GLY A 557 -35.97 9.99 24.90
C GLY A 557 -36.84 8.76 24.66
N ALA A 558 -36.50 7.89 23.70
CA ALA A 558 -37.18 6.60 23.53
C ALA A 558 -37.20 5.79 24.82
N LYS A 559 -38.38 5.26 25.18
CA LYS A 559 -38.56 4.34 26.31
C LYS A 559 -37.74 3.06 26.13
N SER A 560 -37.75 2.53 24.91
CA SER A 560 -36.90 1.41 24.51
C SER A 560 -36.52 1.51 23.04
N THR A 561 -35.42 0.89 22.64
CA THR A 561 -35.03 0.78 21.24
C THR A 561 -34.73 -0.67 20.88
N THR A 562 -35.33 -1.18 19.82
CA THR A 562 -35.01 -2.49 19.25
C THR A 562 -34.37 -2.31 17.88
N THR A 563 -33.13 -2.78 17.74
CA THR A 563 -32.29 -2.58 16.54
C THR A 563 -32.01 -3.91 15.88
N VAL A 564 -32.48 -4.11 14.64
CA VAL A 564 -32.40 -5.40 13.94
C VAL A 564 -31.64 -5.26 12.62
N ASP A 565 -30.62 -6.10 12.44
CA ASP A 565 -29.86 -6.21 11.19
C ASP A 565 -29.27 -7.61 11.03
N ILE A 566 -29.17 -8.08 9.79
CA ILE A 566 -28.64 -9.42 9.49
C ILE A 566 -27.11 -9.52 9.72
N SER A 567 -26.41 -8.39 9.72
CA SER A 567 -24.95 -8.30 9.81
C SER A 567 -24.48 -8.22 11.26
N LYS A 568 -23.76 -9.26 11.72
CA LYS A 568 -23.07 -9.24 13.02
C LYS A 568 -22.12 -8.03 13.16
N THR A 569 -21.44 -7.66 12.07
CA THR A 569 -20.52 -6.53 12.05
C THR A 569 -21.25 -5.22 12.31
N TYR A 570 -22.40 -5.01 11.67
CA TYR A 570 -23.17 -3.77 11.82
C TYR A 570 -23.91 -3.73 13.15
N ILE A 571 -24.39 -4.86 13.68
CA ILE A 571 -24.91 -4.95 15.05
C ILE A 571 -23.83 -4.62 16.09
N LYS A 572 -22.60 -5.14 15.94
CA LYS A 572 -21.50 -4.74 16.83
C LYS A 572 -21.17 -3.25 16.72
N TRP A 573 -21.28 -2.68 15.52
CA TRP A 573 -21.07 -1.26 15.30
C TRP A 573 -22.19 -0.41 15.92
N SER A 574 -23.46 -0.83 15.80
CA SER A 574 -24.59 -0.12 16.42
C SER A 574 -24.50 -0.11 17.93
N ILE A 575 -24.07 -1.22 18.57
CA ILE A 575 -23.78 -1.26 20.01
C ILE A 575 -22.73 -0.19 20.37
N LYS A 576 -21.63 -0.10 19.61
CA LYS A 576 -20.60 0.93 19.86
C LYS A 576 -21.16 2.35 19.67
N ASN A 577 -21.96 2.59 18.63
CA ASN A 577 -22.60 3.88 18.39
C ASN A 577 -23.55 4.28 19.54
N MET A 578 -24.35 3.35 20.05
CA MET A 578 -25.21 3.61 21.21
C MET A 578 -24.38 3.88 22.48
N SER A 579 -23.33 3.09 22.70
CA SER A 579 -22.44 3.19 23.87
C SER A 579 -21.73 4.55 23.96
N ILE A 580 -21.20 5.09 22.85
CA ILE A 580 -20.52 6.40 22.86
C ILE A 580 -21.45 7.59 23.13
N ASN A 581 -22.77 7.36 23.16
CA ASN A 581 -23.78 8.35 23.53
C ASN A 581 -24.44 8.00 24.88
N ASN A 582 -23.84 7.13 25.68
CA ASN A 582 -24.36 6.68 26.98
C ASN A 582 -25.73 5.98 26.91
N LEU A 583 -26.12 5.47 25.74
CA LEU A 583 -27.34 4.69 25.56
C LEU A 583 -27.05 3.21 25.84
N ILE A 584 -26.84 2.91 27.11
CA ILE A 584 -26.52 1.57 27.64
C ILE A 584 -27.67 1.07 28.51
N GLY A 585 -27.83 -0.26 28.59
CA GLY A 585 -28.83 -0.90 29.45
C GLY A 585 -29.80 -1.82 28.71
N LYS A 586 -30.64 -2.50 29.48
CA LYS A 586 -31.57 -3.55 28.99
C LYS A 586 -32.69 -3.00 28.09
N GLN A 587 -32.96 -1.70 28.15
CA GLN A 587 -33.95 -1.02 27.30
C GLN A 587 -33.49 -0.87 25.83
N HIS A 588 -32.22 -1.13 25.53
CA HIS A 588 -31.67 -1.07 24.17
C HIS A 588 -31.31 -2.48 23.67
N SER A 589 -32.19 -3.06 22.86
CA SER A 589 -32.03 -4.41 22.29
C SER A 589 -31.36 -4.40 20.92
N PHE A 590 -30.44 -5.34 20.70
CA PHE A 590 -29.73 -5.51 19.44
C PHE A 590 -29.88 -6.95 18.94
N ILE A 591 -30.46 -7.13 17.76
CA ILE A 591 -30.88 -8.44 17.27
C ILE A 591 -30.23 -8.70 15.91
N GLN A 592 -29.40 -9.76 15.86
CA GLN A 592 -28.77 -10.21 14.63
C GLN A 592 -29.64 -11.23 13.91
N LEU A 593 -30.67 -10.78 13.19
CA LEU A 593 -31.57 -11.66 12.44
C LEU A 593 -31.95 -11.03 11.09
N ASN A 594 -32.39 -11.86 10.14
CA ASN A 594 -33.05 -11.38 8.93
C ASN A 594 -34.33 -10.62 9.34
N CYS A 595 -34.46 -9.37 8.89
CA CYS A 595 -35.58 -8.52 9.30
C CYS A 595 -36.94 -9.09 8.87
N LEU A 596 -37.03 -9.79 7.74
CA LEU A 596 -38.29 -10.40 7.29
C LEU A 596 -38.71 -11.54 8.23
N GLU A 597 -37.78 -12.43 8.56
CA GLU A 597 -38.00 -13.56 9.49
C GLU A 597 -38.29 -13.07 10.91
N TRP A 598 -37.64 -11.98 11.32
CA TRP A 598 -37.88 -11.34 12.61
C TRP A 598 -39.30 -10.77 12.71
N ILE A 599 -39.78 -10.09 11.66
CA ILE A 599 -41.15 -9.56 11.61
C ILE A 599 -42.16 -10.71 11.66
N GLU A 600 -41.94 -11.79 10.92
CA GLU A 600 -42.86 -12.94 10.92
C GLU A 600 -42.98 -13.60 12.29
N SER A 601 -41.88 -13.77 13.01
CA SER A 601 -41.85 -14.48 14.30
C SER A 601 -42.13 -13.61 15.53
N ASN A 602 -42.08 -12.27 15.40
CA ASN A 602 -42.21 -11.37 16.55
C ASN A 602 -43.58 -10.66 16.62
N TYR A 603 -44.13 -10.59 17.84
CA TYR A 603 -45.41 -9.93 18.13
C TYR A 603 -45.27 -8.70 19.04
N GLN A 604 -44.04 -8.33 19.42
CA GLN A 604 -43.81 -7.10 20.19
C GLN A 604 -44.36 -5.87 19.44
N LYS A 605 -45.00 -4.99 20.20
CA LYS A 605 -45.63 -3.76 19.72
C LYS A 605 -44.72 -2.55 19.93
N PHE A 606 -44.73 -1.62 18.98
CA PHE A 606 -43.92 -0.40 18.95
C PHE A 606 -44.78 0.79 18.58
N ASP A 607 -44.41 1.98 19.08
CA ASP A 607 -45.10 3.23 18.74
C ASP A 607 -44.48 3.90 17.51
N LEU A 608 -43.17 3.73 17.32
CA LEU A 608 -42.41 4.33 16.23
C LEU A 608 -41.52 3.29 15.58
N ILE A 609 -41.69 3.07 14.29
CA ILE A 609 -40.90 2.12 13.52
C ILE A 609 -40.17 2.87 12.41
N PHE A 610 -38.86 2.71 12.31
CA PHE A 610 -38.08 3.14 11.15
C PHE A 610 -37.70 1.93 10.30
N ILE A 611 -37.94 2.04 9.00
CA ILE A 611 -37.58 1.00 8.04
C ILE A 611 -37.02 1.64 6.77
N ASN A 612 -35.78 1.27 6.45
CA ASN A 612 -35.08 1.69 5.24
C ASN A 612 -34.39 0.46 4.60
N PRO A 613 -35.17 -0.38 3.91
CA PRO A 613 -34.67 -1.61 3.33
C PRO A 613 -33.79 -1.33 2.10
N PRO A 614 -32.82 -2.20 1.77
CA PRO A 614 -32.06 -2.08 0.53
C PRO A 614 -32.97 -2.32 -0.68
N THR A 615 -32.65 -1.76 -1.85
CA THR A 615 -33.44 -2.02 -3.08
C THR A 615 -33.50 -3.52 -3.42
N PHE A 616 -32.38 -4.22 -3.23
CA PHE A 616 -32.24 -5.65 -3.42
C PHE A 616 -31.39 -6.23 -2.29
N SER A 617 -31.77 -7.41 -1.79
CA SER A 617 -30.93 -8.19 -0.88
C SER A 617 -30.93 -9.66 -1.30
N ASN A 618 -29.72 -10.21 -1.45
CA ASN A 618 -29.45 -11.58 -1.87
C ASN A 618 -28.45 -12.28 -0.92
N SER A 619 -28.44 -11.88 0.35
CA SER A 619 -27.56 -12.47 1.35
C SER A 619 -27.71 -13.98 1.40
N LYS A 620 -26.61 -14.73 1.45
CA LYS A 620 -26.60 -16.20 1.58
C LYS A 620 -27.39 -16.71 2.79
N LYS A 621 -27.63 -15.83 3.78
CA LYS A 621 -28.39 -16.11 4.99
C LYS A 621 -29.91 -15.95 4.82
N MET A 622 -30.40 -15.58 3.63
CA MET A 622 -31.83 -15.40 3.36
C MET A 622 -32.38 -16.60 2.60
N LYS A 623 -33.55 -17.12 3.03
CA LYS A 623 -34.27 -18.21 2.35
C LYS A 623 -34.91 -17.77 1.03
N LYS A 624 -35.34 -16.50 0.93
CA LYS A 624 -35.92 -15.88 -0.28
C LYS A 624 -35.18 -14.58 -0.61
N PHE A 625 -35.04 -14.27 -1.90
CA PHE A 625 -34.53 -12.98 -2.36
C PHE A 625 -35.52 -11.86 -2.01
N PHE A 626 -35.01 -10.69 -1.67
CA PHE A 626 -35.83 -9.50 -1.42
C PHE A 626 -35.60 -8.46 -2.52
N GLU A 627 -36.70 -7.97 -3.10
CA GLU A 627 -36.75 -6.86 -4.06
C GLU A 627 -37.81 -5.86 -3.61
N LEU A 628 -37.36 -4.65 -3.26
CA LEU A 628 -38.24 -3.68 -2.61
C LEU A 628 -39.50 -3.34 -3.41
N LYS A 629 -39.39 -3.20 -4.74
CA LYS A 629 -40.54 -2.85 -5.59
C LYS A 629 -41.63 -3.92 -5.58
N LYS A 630 -41.27 -5.19 -5.36
CA LYS A 630 -42.19 -6.32 -5.32
C LYS A 630 -42.71 -6.58 -3.90
N ASP A 631 -41.82 -6.46 -2.91
CA ASP A 631 -42.07 -7.02 -1.58
C ASP A 631 -42.54 -5.99 -0.54
N TYR A 632 -42.52 -4.68 -0.84
CA TYR A 632 -42.81 -3.66 0.17
C TYR A 632 -44.24 -3.75 0.76
N LEU A 633 -45.24 -4.18 -0.03
CA LEU A 633 -46.62 -4.32 0.46
C LEU A 633 -46.72 -5.44 1.48
N ASN A 634 -46.14 -6.61 1.18
CA ASN A 634 -46.09 -7.74 2.11
C ASN A 634 -45.31 -7.40 3.37
N LEU A 635 -44.22 -6.65 3.21
CA LEU A 635 -43.41 -6.14 4.33
C LEU A 635 -44.24 -5.24 5.25
N LEU A 636 -44.95 -4.24 4.70
CA LEU A 636 -45.78 -3.32 5.49
C LEU A 636 -46.98 -4.05 6.12
N HIS A 637 -47.60 -4.97 5.39
CA HIS A 637 -48.69 -5.79 5.92
C HIS A 637 -48.24 -6.63 7.12
N SER A 638 -47.11 -7.31 7.00
CA SER A 638 -46.52 -8.11 8.07
C SER A 638 -46.11 -7.25 9.27
N LEU A 639 -45.62 -6.04 9.01
CA LEU A 639 -45.17 -5.10 10.04
C LEU A 639 -46.33 -4.44 10.79
N LYS A 640 -47.52 -4.38 10.21
CA LYS A 640 -48.72 -3.79 10.84
C LYS A 640 -48.98 -4.39 12.22
N LYS A 641 -48.77 -5.70 12.40
CA LYS A 641 -48.97 -6.37 13.68
C LYS A 641 -48.00 -5.90 14.76
N ASN A 642 -46.86 -5.32 14.41
CA ASN A 642 -45.89 -4.75 15.36
C ASN A 642 -46.16 -3.28 15.66
N LEU A 643 -47.10 -2.63 14.97
CA LEU A 643 -47.43 -1.22 15.18
C LEU A 643 -48.58 -1.08 16.19
N ARG A 644 -48.43 -0.23 17.21
CA ARG A 644 -49.55 0.14 18.10
C ARG A 644 -50.56 1.03 17.37
N LYS A 645 -51.80 1.05 17.86
CA LYS A 645 -52.80 2.04 17.40
C LYS A 645 -52.24 3.45 17.59
N ASN A 646 -52.43 4.33 16.61
CA ASN A 646 -51.83 5.67 16.55
C ASN A 646 -50.29 5.69 16.48
N GLY A 647 -49.65 4.53 16.26
CA GLY A 647 -48.22 4.45 16.00
C GLY A 647 -47.85 4.87 14.58
N TYR A 648 -46.58 5.17 14.38
CA TYR A 648 -46.02 5.65 13.11
C TYR A 648 -44.95 4.70 12.55
N ILE A 649 -44.98 4.47 11.25
CA ILE A 649 -43.87 3.90 10.48
C ILE A 649 -43.28 5.02 9.62
N ILE A 650 -41.99 5.29 9.79
CA ILE A 650 -41.19 6.08 8.87
C ILE A 650 -40.56 5.11 7.86
N PHE A 651 -41.13 5.06 6.66
CA PHE A 651 -40.64 4.23 5.57
C PHE A 651 -39.82 5.09 4.60
N SER A 652 -38.59 4.70 4.31
CA SER A 652 -37.72 5.41 3.36
C SER A 652 -37.09 4.49 2.34
N SER A 653 -36.80 5.02 1.16
CA SER A 653 -36.18 4.27 0.05
C SER A 653 -35.36 5.17 -0.87
N SER A 654 -34.16 4.72 -1.20
CA SER A 654 -33.31 5.30 -2.23
C SER A 654 -33.54 4.71 -3.62
N THR A 655 -34.59 3.87 -3.79
CA THR A 655 -34.86 3.16 -5.05
C THR A 655 -35.38 4.12 -6.10
N ASN A 656 -34.76 4.13 -7.29
CA ASN A 656 -35.17 5.02 -8.38
C ASN A 656 -36.65 4.82 -8.77
N ASN A 657 -37.36 5.94 -8.88
CA ASN A 657 -38.78 6.02 -9.23
C ASN A 657 -39.67 5.13 -8.35
N PHE A 658 -39.35 4.99 -7.06
CA PHE A 658 -40.18 4.25 -6.12
C PHE A 658 -41.42 5.06 -5.73
N LYS A 659 -42.59 4.42 -5.77
CA LYS A 659 -43.89 5.00 -5.40
C LYS A 659 -44.64 4.01 -4.51
N LEU A 660 -45.26 4.49 -3.44
CA LEU A 660 -46.22 3.70 -2.67
C LEU A 660 -47.58 3.70 -3.38
N ASN A 661 -48.26 2.55 -3.35
CA ASN A 661 -49.66 2.44 -3.75
C ASN A 661 -50.57 2.79 -2.55
N PHE A 662 -51.03 4.03 -2.47
CA PHE A 662 -51.86 4.52 -1.36
C PHE A 662 -53.16 3.73 -1.18
N ASN A 663 -53.76 3.22 -2.27
CA ASN A 663 -55.00 2.44 -2.20
C ASN A 663 -54.77 1.11 -1.48
N GLU A 664 -53.68 0.41 -1.78
CA GLU A 664 -53.32 -0.84 -1.10
C GLU A 664 -52.95 -0.60 0.38
N ILE A 665 -52.28 0.51 0.68
CA ILE A 665 -52.00 0.88 2.08
C ILE A 665 -53.30 1.13 2.86
N ASN A 666 -54.26 1.84 2.25
CA ASN A 666 -55.57 2.10 2.87
C ASN A 666 -56.37 0.81 3.10
N LYS A 667 -56.34 -0.15 2.16
CA LYS A 667 -56.94 -1.48 2.34
C LYS A 667 -56.38 -2.22 3.57
N MET A 668 -55.12 -1.96 3.92
CA MET A 668 -54.49 -2.49 5.14
C MET A 668 -54.90 -1.74 6.41
N LYS A 669 -55.84 -0.79 6.37
CA LYS A 669 -56.19 0.13 7.48
C LYS A 669 -54.97 0.91 7.97
N LEU A 670 -54.11 1.30 7.05
CA LEU A 670 -52.98 2.19 7.28
C LEU A 670 -53.19 3.45 6.44
N HIS A 671 -52.69 4.58 6.90
CA HIS A 671 -52.72 5.83 6.13
C HIS A 671 -51.29 6.32 5.89
N ALA A 672 -50.92 6.56 4.63
CA ALA A 672 -49.58 7.03 4.27
C ALA A 672 -49.61 8.51 3.84
N ARG A 673 -48.64 9.28 4.34
CA ARG A 673 -48.36 10.65 3.91
C ARG A 673 -46.94 10.75 3.37
N ASN A 674 -46.77 11.37 2.20
CA ASN A 674 -45.44 11.64 1.66
C ASN A 674 -44.76 12.75 2.47
N ILE A 675 -43.55 12.49 2.98
CA ILE A 675 -42.74 13.44 3.75
C ILE A 675 -41.39 13.74 3.09
N THR A 676 -41.17 13.29 1.85
CA THR A 676 -39.88 13.38 1.13
C THR A 676 -39.29 14.79 1.18
N ASN A 677 -40.08 15.83 0.86
CA ASN A 677 -39.59 17.21 0.86
C ASN A 677 -39.27 17.74 2.27
N LEU A 678 -39.97 17.23 3.30
CA LEU A 678 -39.76 17.62 4.70
C LEU A 678 -38.45 17.06 5.26
N VAL A 679 -38.04 15.87 4.80
CA VAL A 679 -36.82 15.18 5.26
C VAL A 679 -35.70 15.20 4.22
N GLN A 680 -35.78 16.04 3.19
CA GLN A 680 -34.70 16.19 2.22
C GLN A 680 -33.58 17.06 2.81
N SER A 681 -32.35 16.55 2.80
CA SER A 681 -31.21 17.34 3.24
C SER A 681 -30.72 18.31 2.16
N LYS A 682 -30.25 19.50 2.56
CA LYS A 682 -29.83 20.58 1.65
C LYS A 682 -28.54 20.27 0.87
N ASP A 683 -27.70 19.36 1.36
CA ASP A 683 -26.46 18.91 0.72
C ASP A 683 -26.66 17.83 -0.36
N PHE A 684 -27.89 17.34 -0.54
CA PHE A 684 -28.25 16.37 -1.58
C PHE A 684 -29.09 17.03 -2.68
N PHE A 685 -28.44 17.76 -3.58
CA PHE A 685 -29.12 18.58 -4.60
C PHE A 685 -29.86 17.76 -5.68
N ASN A 686 -29.25 16.66 -6.14
CA ASN A 686 -29.70 15.96 -7.35
C ASN A 686 -30.43 14.63 -7.06
N LYS A 687 -30.46 14.17 -5.81
CA LYS A 687 -31.00 12.85 -5.45
C LYS A 687 -32.08 12.99 -4.38
N LYS A 688 -33.28 12.52 -4.72
CA LYS A 688 -34.41 12.42 -3.78
C LYS A 688 -34.40 11.06 -3.07
N TYR A 689 -34.74 11.08 -1.80
CA TYR A 689 -34.90 9.87 -0.97
C TYR A 689 -36.36 9.78 -0.56
N TYR A 690 -37.11 8.97 -1.29
CA TYR A 690 -38.55 8.91 -1.12
C TYR A 690 -38.89 8.39 0.27
N SER A 691 -39.66 9.19 1.00
CA SER A 691 -39.95 8.95 2.41
C SER A 691 -41.42 9.20 2.71
N TRP A 692 -41.99 8.32 3.53
CA TRP A 692 -43.39 8.34 3.91
C TRP A 692 -43.55 8.13 5.41
N LEU A 693 -44.58 8.78 5.95
CA LEU A 693 -45.06 8.56 7.30
C LEU A 693 -46.37 7.76 7.20
N ILE A 694 -46.39 6.56 7.78
CA ILE A 694 -47.53 5.64 7.71
C ILE A 694 -48.10 5.46 9.11
N THR A 695 -49.41 5.67 9.29
CA THR A 695 -50.08 5.57 10.60
C THR A 695 -51.06 4.42 10.65
N HIS A 696 -51.16 3.78 11.81
CA HIS A 696 -52.26 2.87 12.13
C HIS A 696 -53.43 3.68 12.70
N ILE A 697 -54.49 3.82 11.90
CA ILE A 697 -55.75 4.43 12.33
C ILE A 697 -56.61 3.39 13.05
#